data_AF-A0A4V1T4P0-F1
#
_entry.id   AF-A0A4V1T4P0-F1
#
_cell.length_a   1.000
_cell.length_b   1.000
_cell.length_c   1.000
_cell.angle_alpha   90.00
_cell.angle_beta   90.00
_cell.angle_gamma   90.00
#
_symmetry.space_group_name_H-M   'P 1'
#
loop_
_entity.id
_entity.type
_entity.pdbx_description
1 polymer ?
#
loop_
_entity_poly.entity_id
_entity_poly.type
_entity_poly.pdbx_seq_one_letter_code
_entity_poly.pdbx_strand_id
1 'polypeptide(L)'
;MKLYSTNNRDLRVSFKDAVFNSMPRDKGLYMPVEIPQLSKDFIENIEQYSLQEIAKKVASALLKGEIPEDALNALVEDAVNFPAPVVKLGDQTFVLELFHGPSLAFKDFGARFMSRVMAHFLQDGEQLLNVLVATSGDTGGAVALGFLGVPNTRVTILFPEGKVSDIQRLQLTTNGKNIRAIAVNGSFDDCQALVKKAFADEELNTKFRLTSANSINIARLIPQTFYYFNAYAQLKKQGFENVVFTVPSGNFGNIGAGLLAYKMGLPVKQFVAVTNANDTVPRFLETGVYEEKPSVQTYANAMDVGAPSNWVRIMDLFDNNLEKLQEIVKPYHFTDEETLAGMDEIFKKYGYVACPHTAIAYLASKAYGLETDESSTANVFLSTAHACKFPDVFPPYIAAQIDHPAQQEVYLLEADSASVHVADSAKLSEQNTFEFKKAAPFANLYKIKNGDQEFDLIAENGNTIDFKTDLADPNHSYTTSGSEDSEKIQEYNRISNIYTAKNTKLANEYQEAASAKGVNQDSVLKKYLPSFEQNMAGLSKEILKFVDQNKNSLAAFYAAMALDQMKYEQQLVAYADDIKGKFKGNLAVAQFIKHMELVKPVSIGHQAPDFSIPGIDGKTIKLADYKGKYVMLDFWASWCVPCRKENPNVVKLYQQYHPKGLSIVGISLDEKKDAWQKAISDDKLAWAHGSELQNFNGPTVQKYGVQAIPSNFIIDPSGKIIAKNITGNDLSAFFAKTFSSVK
;
A
#
# COMPACT_ATOMS: atom_id res chain seq x y z
N MET A 1 0.00 -39.70 -0.98
CA MET A 1 1.34 -39.08 -0.98
C MET A 1 1.89 -38.92 0.44
N LYS A 2 3.16 -39.30 0.67
CA LYS A 2 3.89 -38.97 1.89
C LYS A 2 4.97 -37.93 1.60
N LEU A 3 5.21 -37.04 2.56
CA LEU A 3 6.18 -35.96 2.47
C LEU A 3 7.19 -36.07 3.61
N TYR A 4 8.44 -35.65 3.39
CA TYR A 4 9.48 -35.57 4.41
C TYR A 4 10.04 -34.15 4.55
N SER A 5 10.72 -33.85 5.66
CA SER A 5 11.43 -32.57 5.86
C SER A 5 12.83 -32.61 5.23
N THR A 6 13.22 -31.59 4.48
CA THR A 6 14.58 -31.46 3.93
C THR A 6 15.69 -31.53 4.99
N ASN A 7 15.40 -31.23 6.26
CA ASN A 7 16.37 -31.35 7.36
C ASN A 7 16.38 -32.75 8.00
N ASN A 8 15.31 -33.54 7.82
CA ASN A 8 15.17 -34.88 8.37
C ASN A 8 14.22 -35.74 7.52
N ARG A 9 14.79 -36.67 6.75
CA ARG A 9 14.04 -37.59 5.86
C ARG A 9 13.16 -38.60 6.60
N ASP A 10 13.39 -38.81 7.91
CA ASP A 10 12.57 -39.68 8.75
C ASP A 10 11.32 -38.97 9.30
N LEU A 11 11.32 -37.63 9.32
CA LEU A 11 10.14 -36.84 9.68
C LEU A 11 9.14 -36.84 8.53
N ARG A 12 8.22 -37.81 8.54
CA ARG A 12 7.25 -38.02 7.46
C ARG A 12 5.83 -37.63 7.87
N VAL A 13 5.12 -36.95 6.98
CA VAL A 13 3.74 -36.48 7.19
C VAL A 13 2.85 -36.80 5.99
N SER A 14 1.52 -36.72 6.17
CA SER A 14 0.56 -36.79 5.05
C SER A 14 0.56 -35.51 4.21
N PHE A 15 -0.01 -35.56 3.01
CA PHE A 15 -0.20 -34.34 2.20
C PHE A 15 -1.09 -33.33 2.92
N LYS A 16 -2.21 -33.79 3.51
CA LYS A 16 -3.11 -32.96 4.32
C LYS A 16 -2.36 -32.25 5.45
N ASP A 17 -1.53 -32.96 6.21
CA ASP A 17 -0.78 -32.38 7.33
C ASP A 17 0.22 -31.33 6.88
N ALA A 18 0.94 -31.57 5.78
CA ALA A 18 1.89 -30.59 5.25
C ALA A 18 1.22 -29.35 4.65
N VAL A 19 0.02 -29.49 4.10
CA VAL A 19 -0.76 -28.35 3.59
C VAL A 19 -1.21 -27.45 4.73
N PHE A 20 -1.70 -27.99 5.84
CA PHE A 20 -2.13 -27.18 6.99
C PHE A 20 -0.96 -26.69 7.85
N ASN A 21 0.07 -27.53 8.05
CA ASN A 21 1.26 -27.20 8.82
C ASN A 21 2.42 -26.91 7.86
N SER A 22 2.40 -25.77 7.16
CA SER A 22 3.32 -25.44 6.05
C SER A 22 4.82 -25.57 6.35
N MET A 23 5.22 -25.58 7.63
CA MET A 23 6.62 -25.69 8.06
C MET A 23 6.80 -26.92 8.97
N PRO A 24 7.71 -27.85 8.62
CA PRO A 24 8.21 -28.88 9.51
C PRO A 24 8.70 -28.35 10.86
N ARG A 25 8.60 -29.17 11.92
CA ARG A 25 9.06 -28.81 13.28
C ARG A 25 10.56 -28.50 13.37
N ASP A 26 11.36 -29.12 12.51
CA ASP A 26 12.81 -28.94 12.40
C ASP A 26 13.21 -27.77 11.48
N LYS A 27 12.25 -26.93 11.09
CA LYS A 27 12.44 -25.75 10.22
C LYS A 27 12.96 -26.08 8.81
N GLY A 28 12.87 -27.33 8.37
CA GLY A 28 13.09 -27.68 6.96
C GLY A 28 11.93 -27.26 6.06
N LEU A 29 11.85 -27.83 4.86
CA LEU A 29 10.67 -27.73 3.99
C LEU A 29 10.19 -29.13 3.59
N TYR A 30 8.89 -29.27 3.31
CA TYR A 30 8.36 -30.55 2.86
C TYR A 30 8.74 -30.85 1.40
N MET A 31 9.13 -32.09 1.14
CA MET A 31 9.39 -32.68 -0.18
C MET A 31 8.69 -34.04 -0.36
N PRO A 32 8.28 -34.42 -1.59
CA PRO A 32 7.77 -35.75 -1.91
C PRO A 32 8.80 -36.85 -1.59
N VAL A 33 8.39 -37.88 -0.83
CA VAL A 33 9.24 -39.08 -0.62
C VAL A 33 9.57 -39.76 -1.95
N GLU A 34 8.65 -39.70 -2.91
CA GLU A 34 8.80 -40.25 -4.23
C GLU A 34 8.34 -39.21 -5.25
N ILE A 35 9.15 -38.99 -6.29
CA ILE A 35 8.80 -38.13 -7.42
C ILE A 35 8.43 -39.03 -8.59
N PRO A 36 7.16 -39.07 -9.00
CA PRO A 36 6.69 -39.99 -10.04
C PRO A 36 7.24 -39.59 -11.41
N GLN A 37 7.64 -40.57 -12.21
CA GLN A 37 7.82 -40.37 -13.65
C GLN A 37 6.44 -40.36 -14.32
N LEU A 38 6.16 -39.38 -15.17
CA LEU A 38 4.99 -39.42 -16.02
C LEU A 38 5.20 -40.45 -17.14
N SER A 39 4.11 -41.04 -17.65
CA SER A 39 4.20 -42.04 -18.72
C SER A 39 4.80 -41.43 -19.98
N LYS A 40 5.68 -42.17 -20.66
CA LYS A 40 6.30 -41.75 -21.93
C LYS A 40 5.25 -41.34 -22.97
N ASP A 41 4.19 -42.14 -23.12
CA ASP A 41 3.08 -41.87 -24.04
C ASP A 41 2.40 -40.51 -23.78
N PHE A 42 2.23 -40.11 -22.52
CA PHE A 42 1.71 -38.79 -22.18
C PHE A 42 2.64 -37.66 -22.63
N ILE A 43 3.95 -37.78 -22.40
CA ILE A 43 4.94 -36.76 -22.80
C ILE A 43 5.08 -36.72 -24.34
N GLU A 44 5.06 -37.88 -24.98
CA GLU A 44 5.14 -38.05 -26.44
C GLU A 44 3.87 -37.56 -27.17
N ASN A 45 2.75 -37.35 -26.49
CA ASN A 45 1.51 -36.81 -27.06
C ASN A 45 1.02 -35.55 -26.32
N ILE A 46 1.88 -34.89 -25.55
CA ILE A 46 1.47 -33.84 -24.61
C ILE A 46 0.80 -32.62 -25.29
N GLU A 47 1.13 -32.35 -26.55
CA GLU A 47 0.56 -31.30 -27.40
C GLU A 47 -0.92 -31.49 -27.73
N GLN A 48 -1.48 -32.66 -27.44
CA GLN A 48 -2.91 -32.97 -27.63
C GLN A 48 -3.77 -32.53 -26.44
N TYR A 49 -3.15 -32.19 -25.31
CA TYR A 49 -3.85 -31.87 -24.07
C TYR A 49 -3.90 -30.36 -23.82
N SER A 50 -5.03 -29.90 -23.28
CA SER A 50 -5.16 -28.57 -22.71
C SER A 50 -4.37 -28.40 -21.41
N LEU A 51 -4.15 -27.14 -21.00
CA LEU A 51 -3.54 -26.83 -19.70
C LEU A 51 -4.26 -27.51 -18.53
N GLN A 52 -5.60 -27.55 -18.52
CA GLN A 52 -6.35 -28.22 -17.46
C GLN A 52 -6.14 -29.73 -17.47
N GLU A 53 -6.12 -30.37 -18.63
CA GLU A 53 -5.89 -31.82 -18.74
C GLU A 53 -4.47 -32.20 -18.31
N ILE A 54 -3.47 -31.39 -18.70
CA ILE A 54 -2.09 -31.51 -18.22
C ILE A 54 -2.06 -31.37 -16.69
N ALA A 55 -2.68 -30.33 -16.14
CA ALA A 55 -2.73 -30.10 -14.71
C ALA A 55 -3.37 -31.27 -13.94
N LYS A 56 -4.48 -31.82 -14.43
CA LYS A 56 -5.15 -33.00 -13.84
C LYS A 56 -4.22 -34.22 -13.81
N LYS A 57 -3.55 -34.54 -14.92
CA LYS A 57 -2.63 -35.69 -15.01
C LYS A 57 -1.43 -35.52 -14.08
N VAL A 58 -0.81 -34.34 -14.09
CA VAL A 58 0.35 -34.03 -13.24
C VAL A 58 -0.01 -34.04 -11.75
N ALA A 59 -1.15 -33.43 -11.39
CA ALA A 59 -1.64 -33.42 -10.01
C ALA A 59 -1.99 -34.84 -9.51
N SER A 60 -2.69 -35.63 -10.34
CA SER A 60 -3.05 -37.01 -10.01
C SER A 60 -1.82 -37.88 -9.73
N ALA A 61 -0.79 -37.77 -10.59
CA ALA A 61 0.47 -38.49 -10.43
C ALA A 61 1.18 -38.15 -9.11
N LEU A 62 1.24 -36.86 -8.74
CA LEU A 62 1.91 -36.41 -7.52
C LEU A 62 1.11 -36.76 -6.25
N LEU A 63 -0.21 -36.53 -6.26
CA LEU A 63 -1.04 -36.71 -5.07
C LEU A 63 -1.37 -38.18 -4.78
N LYS A 64 -1.33 -39.06 -5.79
CA LYS A 64 -1.54 -40.52 -5.65
C LYS A 64 -2.81 -40.86 -4.83
N GLY A 65 -3.94 -40.24 -5.16
CA GLY A 65 -5.24 -40.53 -4.54
C GLY A 65 -5.50 -39.90 -3.16
N GLU A 66 -4.66 -38.97 -2.69
CA GLU A 66 -4.95 -38.20 -1.45
C GLU A 66 -6.24 -37.37 -1.54
N ILE A 67 -6.59 -36.98 -2.76
CA ILE A 67 -7.87 -36.36 -3.12
C ILE A 67 -8.53 -37.30 -4.13
N PRO A 68 -9.81 -37.68 -3.94
CA PRO A 68 -10.56 -38.47 -4.92
C PRO A 68 -10.51 -37.83 -6.31
N GLU A 69 -10.42 -38.65 -7.36
CA GLU A 69 -10.14 -38.17 -8.72
C GLU A 69 -11.17 -37.13 -9.21
N ASP A 70 -12.47 -37.37 -9.00
CA ASP A 70 -13.53 -36.42 -9.36
C ASP A 70 -13.39 -35.07 -8.65
N ALA A 71 -13.04 -35.11 -7.35
CA ALA A 71 -12.82 -33.90 -6.56
C ALA A 71 -11.56 -33.16 -7.00
N LEU A 72 -10.49 -33.88 -7.33
CA LEU A 72 -9.25 -33.31 -7.86
C LEU A 72 -9.48 -32.65 -9.22
N ASN A 73 -10.26 -33.28 -10.09
CA ASN A 73 -10.61 -32.74 -11.40
C ASN A 73 -11.39 -31.43 -11.28
N ALA A 74 -12.45 -31.40 -10.45
CA ALA A 74 -13.23 -30.19 -10.21
C ALA A 74 -12.38 -29.07 -9.59
N LEU A 75 -11.47 -29.43 -8.69
CA LEU A 75 -10.53 -28.49 -8.08
C LEU A 75 -9.60 -27.85 -9.11
N VAL A 76 -9.02 -28.65 -10.01
CA VAL A 76 -8.12 -28.16 -11.07
C VAL A 76 -8.88 -27.28 -12.05
N GLU A 77 -10.10 -27.65 -12.43
CA GLU A 77 -10.96 -26.85 -13.30
C GLU A 77 -11.24 -25.47 -12.73
N ASP A 78 -11.55 -25.37 -11.43
CA ASP A 78 -11.78 -24.07 -10.79
C ASP A 78 -10.47 -23.29 -10.58
N ALA A 79 -9.39 -23.96 -10.20
CA ALA A 79 -8.13 -23.31 -9.89
C ALA A 79 -7.40 -22.78 -11.15
N VAL A 80 -7.45 -23.51 -12.25
CA VAL A 80 -6.67 -23.30 -13.49
C VAL A 80 -7.62 -22.91 -14.62
N ASN A 81 -8.40 -21.84 -14.42
CA ASN A 81 -9.43 -21.37 -15.34
C ASN A 81 -9.00 -20.14 -16.16
N PHE A 82 -7.70 -19.94 -16.35
CA PHE A 82 -7.09 -18.89 -17.15
C PHE A 82 -5.88 -19.44 -17.92
N PRO A 83 -5.49 -18.84 -19.05
CA PRO A 83 -4.44 -19.38 -19.90
C PRO A 83 -3.02 -19.13 -19.37
N ALA A 84 -2.06 -19.85 -19.93
CA ALA A 84 -0.62 -19.60 -19.80
C ALA A 84 0.03 -19.68 -21.20
N PRO A 85 -0.18 -18.66 -22.05
CA PRO A 85 0.23 -18.72 -23.45
C PRO A 85 1.75 -18.57 -23.61
N VAL A 86 2.31 -19.30 -24.57
CA VAL A 86 3.68 -19.11 -25.06
C VAL A 86 3.62 -18.20 -26.29
N VAL A 87 4.12 -16.98 -26.15
CA VAL A 87 4.13 -15.96 -27.21
C VAL A 87 5.47 -15.99 -27.94
N LYS A 88 5.43 -16.06 -29.26
CA LYS A 88 6.63 -16.04 -30.12
C LYS A 88 7.13 -14.60 -30.28
N LEU A 89 8.41 -14.37 -29.98
CA LEU A 89 9.08 -13.08 -30.21
C LEU A 89 10.07 -13.15 -31.38
N GLY A 90 10.78 -14.26 -31.52
CA GLY A 90 11.70 -14.53 -32.64
C GLY A 90 11.64 -15.98 -33.08
N ASP A 91 12.58 -16.42 -33.92
CA ASP A 91 12.56 -17.78 -34.48
C ASP A 91 12.61 -18.86 -33.39
N GLN A 92 13.47 -18.69 -32.39
CA GLN A 92 13.63 -19.59 -31.25
C GLN A 92 13.35 -18.91 -29.90
N THR A 93 12.95 -17.65 -29.90
CA THR A 93 12.76 -16.86 -28.68
C THR A 93 11.28 -16.70 -28.37
N PHE A 94 10.88 -17.13 -27.18
CA PHE A 94 9.51 -17.13 -26.72
C PHE A 94 9.41 -16.56 -25.31
N VAL A 95 8.24 -16.00 -24.99
CA VAL A 95 7.87 -15.59 -23.65
C VAL A 95 6.68 -16.40 -23.17
N LEU A 96 6.80 -17.03 -22.00
CA LEU A 96 5.69 -17.71 -21.33
C LEU A 96 4.98 -16.71 -20.42
N GLU A 97 3.77 -16.30 -20.79
CA GLU A 97 2.99 -15.35 -20.00
C GLU A 97 2.22 -16.06 -18.89
N LEU A 98 2.50 -15.66 -17.65
CA LEU A 98 1.90 -16.28 -16.46
C LEU A 98 1.00 -15.32 -15.68
N PHE A 99 0.63 -14.20 -16.28
CA PHE A 99 -0.10 -13.10 -15.63
C PHE A 99 -1.57 -12.99 -16.07
N HIS A 100 -2.14 -14.02 -16.69
CA HIS A 100 -3.55 -14.00 -17.12
C HIS A 100 -4.55 -14.41 -16.03
N GLY A 101 -4.06 -14.64 -14.80
CA GLY A 101 -4.88 -14.90 -13.63
C GLY A 101 -5.42 -13.62 -12.98
N PRO A 102 -6.29 -13.75 -11.96
CA PRO A 102 -7.02 -12.62 -11.37
C PRO A 102 -6.13 -11.56 -10.72
N SER A 103 -4.94 -11.91 -10.21
CA SER A 103 -4.01 -10.94 -9.61
C SER A 103 -2.96 -10.43 -10.60
N LEU A 104 -3.04 -10.85 -11.86
CA LEU A 104 -2.11 -10.51 -12.92
C LEU A 104 -0.67 -10.96 -12.63
N ALA A 105 -0.51 -12.12 -11.96
CA ALA A 105 0.80 -12.69 -11.65
C ALA A 105 0.78 -14.23 -11.59
N PHE A 106 1.93 -14.86 -11.86
CA PHE A 106 2.07 -16.33 -11.88
C PHE A 106 1.68 -17.02 -10.56
N LYS A 107 1.67 -16.26 -9.47
CA LYS A 107 1.33 -16.73 -8.14
C LYS A 107 -0.14 -17.18 -8.05
N ASP A 108 -0.99 -16.79 -9.01
CA ASP A 108 -2.38 -17.20 -9.12
C ASP A 108 -2.54 -18.72 -9.23
N PHE A 109 -1.72 -19.41 -10.04
CA PHE A 109 -1.75 -20.88 -10.15
C PHE A 109 -1.56 -21.56 -8.78
N GLY A 110 -0.54 -21.11 -8.04
CA GLY A 110 -0.22 -21.59 -6.70
C GLY A 110 -1.30 -21.30 -5.67
N ALA A 111 -1.68 -20.03 -5.56
CA ALA A 111 -2.59 -19.58 -4.52
C ALA A 111 -4.00 -20.17 -4.70
N ARG A 112 -4.49 -20.22 -5.94
CA ARG A 112 -5.80 -20.77 -6.24
C ARG A 112 -5.86 -22.26 -5.99
N PHE A 113 -4.95 -23.05 -6.55
CA PHE A 113 -4.93 -24.49 -6.34
C PHE A 113 -4.85 -24.85 -4.85
N MET A 114 -3.94 -24.21 -4.11
CA MET A 114 -3.81 -24.44 -2.67
C MET A 114 -5.09 -24.10 -1.89
N SER A 115 -5.77 -23.00 -2.21
CA SER A 115 -6.97 -22.61 -1.46
C SER A 115 -8.11 -23.62 -1.63
N ARG A 116 -8.25 -24.21 -2.81
CA ARG A 116 -9.24 -25.28 -3.05
C ARG A 116 -8.82 -26.58 -2.40
N VAL A 117 -7.52 -26.90 -2.36
CA VAL A 117 -7.02 -28.09 -1.65
C VAL A 117 -7.32 -27.95 -0.15
N MET A 118 -7.07 -26.77 0.43
CA MET A 118 -7.43 -26.50 1.82
C MET A 118 -8.94 -26.62 2.03
N ALA A 119 -9.75 -26.00 1.15
CA ALA A 119 -11.21 -26.08 1.23
C ALA A 119 -11.73 -27.52 1.19
N HIS A 120 -11.15 -28.37 0.32
CA HIS A 120 -11.52 -29.78 0.22
C HIS A 120 -11.29 -30.55 1.53
N PHE A 121 -10.21 -30.23 2.26
CA PHE A 121 -9.88 -30.92 3.50
C PHE A 121 -10.49 -30.33 4.77
N LEU A 122 -11.06 -29.11 4.69
CA LEU A 122 -11.77 -28.47 5.79
C LEU A 122 -13.19 -29.06 5.92
N GLN A 123 -13.57 -29.42 7.15
CA GLN A 123 -14.90 -29.96 7.45
C GLN A 123 -15.77 -28.92 8.18
N ASP A 124 -17.09 -29.06 8.06
CA ASP A 124 -18.04 -28.22 8.79
C ASP A 124 -17.89 -28.42 10.31
N GLY A 125 -17.89 -27.31 11.06
CA GLY A 125 -17.71 -27.31 12.52
C GLY A 125 -16.26 -27.31 12.99
N GLU A 126 -15.26 -27.41 12.08
CA GLU A 126 -13.86 -27.17 12.45
C GLU A 126 -13.61 -25.70 12.81
N GLN A 127 -12.58 -25.46 13.63
CA GLN A 127 -12.11 -24.11 13.91
C GLN A 127 -11.67 -23.41 12.62
N LEU A 128 -12.10 -22.15 12.46
CA LEU A 128 -11.77 -21.28 11.33
C LEU A 128 -10.25 -21.28 11.05
N LEU A 129 -9.86 -21.58 9.81
CA LEU A 129 -8.47 -21.56 9.38
C LEU A 129 -8.00 -20.12 9.15
N ASN A 130 -7.00 -19.67 9.91
CA ASN A 130 -6.43 -18.34 9.79
C ASN A 130 -5.15 -18.40 8.95
N VAL A 131 -5.25 -17.97 7.70
CA VAL A 131 -4.15 -17.91 6.74
C VAL A 131 -3.39 -16.60 6.93
N LEU A 132 -2.13 -16.67 7.33
CA LEU A 132 -1.28 -15.51 7.57
C LEU A 132 -0.19 -15.40 6.49
N VAL A 133 -0.11 -14.23 5.85
CA VAL A 133 0.80 -13.98 4.72
C VAL A 133 1.52 -12.65 4.91
N ALA A 134 2.85 -12.65 4.73
CA ALA A 134 3.62 -11.43 4.51
C ALA A 134 3.88 -11.27 3.01
N THR A 135 3.78 -10.05 2.49
CA THR A 135 3.98 -9.78 1.05
C THR A 135 4.76 -8.49 0.79
N SER A 136 5.54 -8.47 -0.28
CA SER A 136 6.10 -7.28 -0.91
C SER A 136 5.27 -6.77 -2.11
N GLY A 137 4.11 -7.38 -2.35
CA GLY A 137 3.17 -7.02 -3.42
C GLY A 137 2.40 -8.25 -3.93
N ASP A 138 2.90 -8.87 -5.00
CA ASP A 138 2.21 -9.93 -5.74
C ASP A 138 1.70 -11.12 -4.93
N THR A 139 2.46 -11.60 -3.95
CA THR A 139 2.08 -12.82 -3.20
C THR A 139 0.78 -12.59 -2.45
N GLY A 140 0.63 -11.41 -1.84
CA GLY A 140 -0.59 -11.03 -1.15
C GLY A 140 -1.76 -10.91 -2.11
N GLY A 141 -1.59 -10.30 -3.28
CA GLY A 141 -2.70 -10.14 -4.25
C GLY A 141 -3.22 -11.49 -4.74
N ALA A 142 -2.30 -12.41 -5.08
CA ALA A 142 -2.67 -13.76 -5.51
C ALA A 142 -3.32 -14.57 -4.38
N VAL A 143 -2.84 -14.46 -3.13
CA VAL A 143 -3.46 -15.15 -1.99
C VAL A 143 -4.82 -14.53 -1.67
N ALA A 144 -4.95 -13.21 -1.67
CA ALA A 144 -6.22 -12.50 -1.45
C ALA A 144 -7.29 -13.00 -2.41
N LEU A 145 -7.04 -12.89 -3.71
CA LEU A 145 -7.98 -13.27 -4.76
C LEU A 145 -8.14 -14.80 -4.87
N GLY A 146 -7.09 -15.56 -4.54
CA GLY A 146 -7.14 -17.02 -4.51
C GLY A 146 -8.03 -17.56 -3.39
N PHE A 147 -8.08 -16.91 -2.24
CA PHE A 147 -8.88 -17.34 -1.08
C PHE A 147 -10.20 -16.59 -0.94
N LEU A 148 -10.46 -15.58 -1.77
CA LEU A 148 -11.68 -14.79 -1.68
C LEU A 148 -12.93 -15.68 -1.78
N GLY A 149 -13.76 -15.63 -0.74
CA GLY A 149 -14.99 -16.42 -0.66
C GLY A 149 -14.80 -17.90 -0.34
N VAL A 150 -13.57 -18.37 -0.07
CA VAL A 150 -13.33 -19.76 0.31
C VAL A 150 -13.91 -20.03 1.72
N PRO A 151 -14.86 -20.97 1.87
CA PRO A 151 -15.50 -21.27 3.15
C PRO A 151 -14.51 -21.68 4.24
N ASN A 152 -14.86 -21.42 5.50
CA ASN A 152 -14.07 -21.81 6.68
C ASN A 152 -12.61 -21.28 6.70
N THR A 153 -12.32 -20.23 5.93
CA THR A 153 -11.01 -19.56 5.92
C THR A 153 -11.13 -18.07 6.26
N ARG A 154 -10.07 -17.52 6.85
CA ARG A 154 -9.82 -16.08 6.96
C ARG A 154 -8.38 -15.80 6.58
N VAL A 155 -8.16 -14.87 5.67
CA VAL A 155 -6.82 -14.47 5.25
C VAL A 155 -6.46 -13.14 5.88
N THR A 156 -5.29 -13.07 6.50
CA THR A 156 -4.69 -11.84 7.00
C THR A 156 -3.35 -11.62 6.29
N ILE A 157 -3.26 -10.51 5.56
CA ILE A 157 -2.11 -10.15 4.74
C ILE A 157 -1.39 -8.97 5.40
N LEU A 158 -0.12 -9.14 5.73
CA LEU A 158 0.75 -8.09 6.23
C LEU A 158 1.59 -7.57 5.06
N PHE A 159 1.55 -6.27 4.82
CA PHE A 159 2.35 -5.63 3.78
C PHE A 159 2.95 -4.31 4.31
N PRO A 160 4.16 -3.93 3.86
CA PRO A 160 4.78 -2.70 4.32
C PRO A 160 4.07 -1.46 3.76
N GLU A 161 3.72 -0.53 4.65
CA GLU A 161 3.09 0.74 4.29
C GLU A 161 4.00 1.56 3.35
N GLY A 162 3.43 2.08 2.25
CA GLY A 162 4.14 2.92 1.28
C GLY A 162 5.22 2.21 0.44
N LYS A 163 5.36 0.88 0.53
CA LYS A 163 6.41 0.11 -0.20
C LYS A 163 5.85 -0.92 -1.20
N VAL A 164 4.57 -0.82 -1.53
CA VAL A 164 3.91 -1.58 -2.60
C VAL A 164 3.30 -0.58 -3.58
N SER A 165 3.24 -0.90 -4.88
CA SER A 165 2.61 0.01 -5.86
C SER A 165 1.12 0.19 -5.53
N ASP A 166 0.52 1.29 -5.97
CA ASP A 166 -0.90 1.55 -5.66
C ASP A 166 -1.83 0.47 -6.22
N ILE A 167 -1.56 -0.03 -7.42
CA ILE A 167 -2.31 -1.15 -8.01
C ILE A 167 -2.18 -2.41 -7.15
N GLN A 168 -0.96 -2.72 -6.67
CA GLN A 168 -0.76 -3.84 -5.75
C GLN A 168 -1.49 -3.61 -4.43
N ARG A 169 -1.40 -2.41 -3.84
CA ARG A 169 -2.11 -2.04 -2.60
C ARG A 169 -3.63 -2.23 -2.75
N LEU A 170 -4.20 -1.82 -3.88
CA LEU A 170 -5.61 -2.03 -4.17
C LEU A 170 -5.94 -3.53 -4.22
N GLN A 171 -5.18 -4.34 -4.97
CA GLN A 171 -5.35 -5.80 -5.00
C GLN A 171 -5.31 -6.48 -3.61
N LEU A 172 -4.65 -5.87 -2.62
CA LEU A 172 -4.65 -6.37 -1.23
C LEU A 172 -5.88 -5.89 -0.44
N THR A 173 -6.24 -4.62 -0.59
CA THR A 173 -7.12 -3.89 0.35
C THR A 173 -8.59 -3.82 -0.08
N THR A 174 -8.93 -4.17 -1.32
CA THR A 174 -10.29 -3.99 -1.89
C THR A 174 -11.20 -5.24 -1.85
N ASN A 175 -10.73 -6.36 -1.31
CA ASN A 175 -11.40 -7.66 -1.46
C ASN A 175 -12.61 -7.90 -0.53
N GLY A 176 -12.57 -7.41 0.72
CA GLY A 176 -13.60 -7.65 1.73
C GLY A 176 -13.80 -9.13 2.12
N LYS A 177 -15.02 -9.47 2.58
CA LYS A 177 -15.44 -10.82 3.00
C LYS A 177 -14.49 -11.48 4.02
N ASN A 178 -13.77 -12.52 3.62
CA ASN A 178 -12.85 -13.28 4.45
C ASN A 178 -11.39 -12.80 4.34
N ILE A 179 -11.11 -11.75 3.57
CA ILE A 179 -9.78 -11.20 3.35
C ILE A 179 -9.58 -9.95 4.19
N ARG A 180 -8.43 -9.84 4.86
CA ARG A 180 -8.00 -8.67 5.63
C ARG A 180 -6.57 -8.32 5.24
N ALA A 181 -6.32 -7.04 5.01
CA ALA A 181 -4.98 -6.53 4.75
C ALA A 181 -4.59 -5.56 5.87
N ILE A 182 -3.37 -5.69 6.39
CA ILE A 182 -2.79 -4.88 7.45
C ILE A 182 -1.54 -4.22 6.89
N ALA A 183 -1.60 -2.89 6.76
CA ALA A 183 -0.42 -2.09 6.48
C ALA A 183 0.46 -2.05 7.73
N VAL A 184 1.71 -2.50 7.59
CA VAL A 184 2.71 -2.50 8.66
C VAL A 184 3.63 -1.31 8.43
N ASN A 185 3.74 -0.44 9.42
CA ASN A 185 4.74 0.63 9.41
C ASN A 185 6.15 0.01 9.60
N GLY A 186 6.78 -0.38 8.49
CA GLY A 186 8.04 -1.12 8.49
C GLY A 186 8.49 -1.58 7.09
N SER A 187 9.37 -2.56 7.05
CA SER A 187 9.87 -3.24 5.85
C SER A 187 9.10 -4.53 5.57
N PHE A 188 9.36 -5.14 4.41
CA PHE A 188 8.89 -6.49 4.12
C PHE A 188 9.46 -7.51 5.13
N ASP A 189 10.71 -7.35 5.54
CA ASP A 189 11.33 -8.21 6.55
C ASP A 189 10.62 -8.11 7.89
N ASP A 190 10.16 -6.92 8.29
CA ASP A 190 9.35 -6.75 9.50
C ASP A 190 8.01 -7.48 9.38
N CYS A 191 7.35 -7.39 8.23
CA CYS A 191 6.12 -8.15 7.96
C CYS A 191 6.38 -9.67 8.10
N GLN A 192 7.46 -10.16 7.49
CA GLN A 192 7.84 -11.57 7.55
C GLN A 192 8.20 -12.01 8.97
N ALA A 193 8.91 -11.17 9.73
CA ALA A 193 9.26 -11.42 11.12
C ALA A 193 8.01 -11.51 12.02
N LEU A 194 7.02 -10.63 11.82
CA LEU A 194 5.73 -10.68 12.52
C LEU A 194 4.99 -12.00 12.24
N VAL A 195 4.94 -12.43 10.98
CA VAL A 195 4.34 -13.72 10.61
C VAL A 195 5.07 -14.88 11.30
N LYS A 196 6.40 -14.92 11.24
CA LYS A 196 7.22 -15.95 11.92
C LYS A 196 6.99 -15.95 13.43
N LYS A 197 6.90 -14.77 14.06
CA LYS A 197 6.62 -14.61 15.49
C LYS A 197 5.25 -15.18 15.85
N ALA A 198 4.22 -14.91 15.05
CA ALA A 198 2.89 -15.46 15.26
C ALA A 198 2.88 -17.00 15.18
N PHE A 199 3.64 -17.61 14.26
CA PHE A 199 3.76 -19.07 14.19
C PHE A 199 4.52 -19.69 15.37
N ALA A 200 5.39 -18.94 16.05
CA ALA A 200 6.14 -19.41 17.21
C ALA A 200 5.42 -19.15 18.55
N ASP A 201 4.30 -18.44 18.55
CA ASP A 201 3.58 -18.02 19.75
C ASP A 201 2.56 -19.07 20.19
N GLU A 202 2.81 -19.73 21.33
CA GLU A 202 1.96 -20.82 21.84
C GLU A 202 0.53 -20.35 22.19
N GLU A 203 0.38 -19.12 22.69
CA GLU A 203 -0.92 -18.57 23.06
C GLU A 203 -1.78 -18.34 21.80
N LEU A 204 -1.18 -17.75 20.76
CA LEU A 204 -1.85 -17.54 19.48
C LEU A 204 -2.19 -18.86 18.79
N ASN A 205 -1.28 -19.84 18.77
CA ASN A 205 -1.53 -21.14 18.14
C ASN A 205 -2.57 -21.98 18.90
N THR A 206 -2.76 -21.73 20.21
CA THR A 206 -3.85 -22.35 20.99
C THR A 206 -5.20 -21.70 20.67
N LYS A 207 -5.23 -20.38 20.43
CA LYS A 207 -6.46 -19.62 20.15
C LYS A 207 -6.87 -19.63 18.68
N PHE A 208 -5.92 -19.76 17.76
CA PHE A 208 -6.13 -19.69 16.32
C PHE A 208 -5.43 -20.85 15.63
N ARG A 209 -6.15 -21.50 14.72
CA ARG A 209 -5.57 -22.44 13.78
C ARG A 209 -4.84 -21.68 12.66
N LEU A 210 -3.57 -21.37 12.86
CA LEU A 210 -2.75 -20.61 11.92
C LEU A 210 -2.17 -21.50 10.81
N THR A 211 -2.13 -20.98 9.58
CA THR A 211 -1.39 -21.59 8.47
C THR A 211 -0.80 -20.52 7.57
N SER A 212 0.25 -20.86 6.81
CA SER A 212 0.88 -19.93 5.86
C SER A 212 0.56 -20.32 4.43
N ALA A 213 0.19 -19.33 3.62
CA ALA A 213 -0.02 -19.45 2.19
C ALA A 213 1.19 -19.04 1.34
N ASN A 214 2.38 -18.88 1.95
CA ASN A 214 3.62 -18.52 1.25
C ASN A 214 4.19 -19.70 0.45
N SER A 215 5.21 -19.44 -0.38
CA SER A 215 5.88 -20.43 -1.24
C SER A 215 6.52 -21.62 -0.50
N ILE A 216 6.62 -21.56 0.82
CA ILE A 216 7.05 -22.69 1.67
C ILE A 216 6.03 -23.85 1.64
N ASN A 217 4.75 -23.57 1.39
CA ASN A 217 3.71 -24.60 1.36
C ASN A 217 3.84 -25.47 0.09
N ILE A 218 3.83 -26.79 0.24
CA ILE A 218 3.99 -27.72 -0.89
C ILE A 218 2.85 -27.59 -1.93
N ALA A 219 1.64 -27.23 -1.51
CA ALA A 219 0.52 -26.99 -2.41
C ALA A 219 0.65 -25.69 -3.23
N ARG A 220 1.62 -24.82 -2.93
CA ARG A 220 2.03 -23.72 -3.82
C ARG A 220 3.00 -24.21 -4.91
N LEU A 221 3.84 -25.20 -4.62
CA LEU A 221 4.89 -25.68 -5.53
C LEU A 221 4.32 -26.57 -6.64
N ILE A 222 3.43 -27.51 -6.30
CA ILE A 222 2.82 -28.47 -7.24
C ILE A 222 2.20 -27.78 -8.47
N PRO A 223 1.25 -26.83 -8.33
CA PRO A 223 0.58 -26.23 -9.50
C PRO A 223 1.50 -25.40 -10.39
N GLN A 224 2.69 -25.04 -9.90
CA GLN A 224 3.69 -24.37 -10.73
C GLN A 224 4.33 -25.31 -11.76
N THR A 225 4.28 -26.63 -11.58
CA THR A 225 4.77 -27.57 -12.60
C THR A 225 3.88 -27.57 -13.85
N PHE A 226 2.59 -27.21 -13.72
CA PHE A 226 1.60 -27.33 -14.78
C PHE A 226 1.95 -26.50 -16.00
N TYR A 227 2.37 -25.24 -15.80
CA TYR A 227 2.69 -24.36 -16.91
C TYR A 227 4.01 -24.69 -17.61
N TYR A 228 4.94 -25.43 -16.98
CA TYR A 228 6.13 -25.93 -17.67
C TYR A 228 5.77 -27.04 -18.67
N PHE A 229 4.95 -28.00 -18.26
CA PHE A 229 4.41 -29.03 -19.15
C PHE A 229 3.56 -28.42 -20.27
N ASN A 230 2.70 -27.44 -19.94
CA ASN A 230 1.88 -26.75 -20.94
C ASN A 230 2.70 -25.89 -21.92
N ALA A 231 3.79 -25.27 -21.47
CA ALA A 231 4.68 -24.53 -22.36
C ALA A 231 5.41 -25.48 -23.31
N TYR A 232 5.90 -26.62 -22.81
CA TYR A 232 6.47 -27.67 -23.65
C TYR A 232 5.46 -28.19 -24.69
N ALA A 233 4.21 -28.44 -24.28
CA ALA A 233 3.14 -28.86 -25.18
C ALA A 233 2.90 -27.84 -26.32
N GLN A 234 2.85 -26.55 -26.00
CA GLN A 234 2.67 -25.48 -26.99
C GLN A 234 3.85 -25.37 -27.96
N LEU A 235 5.08 -25.60 -27.50
CA LEU A 235 6.29 -25.52 -28.32
C LEU A 235 6.50 -26.77 -29.16
N LYS A 236 6.16 -27.93 -28.62
CA LYS A 236 6.19 -29.19 -29.37
C LYS A 236 5.21 -29.18 -30.53
N LYS A 237 4.03 -28.57 -30.35
CA LYS A 237 3.07 -28.29 -31.43
C LYS A 237 3.68 -27.43 -32.55
N GLN A 238 4.68 -26.61 -32.23
CA GLN A 238 5.42 -25.77 -33.18
C GLN A 238 6.70 -26.45 -33.74
N GLY A 239 6.94 -27.72 -33.40
CA GLY A 239 8.07 -28.50 -33.92
C GLY A 239 9.35 -28.46 -33.07
N PHE A 240 9.31 -27.91 -31.86
CA PHE A 240 10.46 -27.93 -30.95
C PHE A 240 10.51 -29.21 -30.12
N GLU A 241 11.69 -29.80 -30.00
CA GLU A 241 11.89 -31.06 -29.27
C GLU A 241 12.35 -30.82 -27.83
N ASN A 242 13.11 -29.73 -27.62
CA ASN A 242 13.71 -29.37 -26.36
C ASN A 242 13.42 -27.90 -26.02
N VAL A 243 13.48 -27.59 -24.72
CA VAL A 243 13.24 -26.23 -24.22
C VAL A 243 14.34 -25.83 -23.24
N VAL A 244 14.76 -24.58 -23.33
CA VAL A 244 15.53 -23.88 -22.30
C VAL A 244 14.57 -22.93 -21.58
N PHE A 245 14.48 -23.04 -20.25
CA PHE A 245 13.62 -22.19 -19.44
C PHE A 245 14.43 -21.18 -18.66
N THR A 246 14.24 -19.89 -18.95
CA THR A 246 14.81 -18.78 -18.17
C THR A 246 13.80 -18.25 -17.16
N VAL A 247 14.15 -18.32 -15.87
CA VAL A 247 13.22 -18.11 -14.76
C VAL A 247 13.69 -16.97 -13.86
N PRO A 248 12.99 -15.82 -13.84
CA PRO A 248 13.28 -14.76 -12.88
C PRO A 248 12.92 -15.23 -11.47
N SER A 249 13.92 -15.24 -10.58
CA SER A 249 13.89 -15.97 -9.32
C SER A 249 14.21 -15.07 -8.13
N GLY A 250 13.28 -15.00 -7.17
CA GLY A 250 13.51 -14.42 -5.84
C GLY A 250 13.60 -15.51 -4.78
N ASN A 251 12.46 -16.09 -4.42
CA ASN A 251 12.36 -17.17 -3.41
C ASN A 251 12.61 -18.59 -3.98
N PHE A 252 12.99 -18.73 -5.25
CA PHE A 252 13.31 -19.98 -5.96
C PHE A 252 12.21 -21.05 -6.06
N GLY A 253 10.96 -20.74 -5.69
CA GLY A 253 9.84 -21.68 -5.82
C GLY A 253 9.48 -22.01 -7.29
N ASN A 254 9.52 -21.04 -8.19
CA ASN A 254 9.12 -21.21 -9.59
C ASN A 254 10.07 -22.16 -10.34
N ILE A 255 11.37 -21.82 -10.34
CA ILE A 255 12.39 -22.70 -10.93
C ILE A 255 12.46 -24.06 -10.22
N GLY A 256 12.23 -24.11 -8.90
CA GLY A 256 12.11 -25.37 -8.17
C GLY A 256 10.98 -26.27 -8.67
N ALA A 257 9.84 -25.69 -9.06
CA ALA A 257 8.76 -26.43 -9.71
C ALA A 257 9.14 -26.88 -11.13
N GLY A 258 9.87 -26.06 -11.88
CA GLY A 258 10.44 -26.46 -13.18
C GLY A 258 11.37 -27.67 -13.06
N LEU A 259 12.27 -27.65 -12.07
CA LEU A 259 13.18 -28.76 -11.78
C LEU A 259 12.42 -30.01 -11.29
N LEU A 260 11.33 -29.83 -10.54
CA LEU A 260 10.44 -30.94 -10.18
C LEU A 260 9.79 -31.54 -11.44
N ALA A 261 9.28 -30.72 -12.36
CA ALA A 261 8.73 -31.19 -13.64
C ALA A 261 9.77 -31.94 -14.48
N TYR A 262 11.01 -31.44 -14.52
CA TYR A 262 12.15 -32.14 -15.13
C TYR A 262 12.40 -33.51 -14.49
N LYS A 263 12.43 -33.58 -13.15
CA LYS A 263 12.55 -34.86 -12.43
C LYS A 263 11.35 -35.78 -12.63
N MET A 264 10.20 -35.28 -13.09
CA MET A 264 9.03 -36.08 -13.48
C MET A 264 9.07 -36.56 -14.94
N GLY A 265 10.10 -36.19 -15.71
CA GLY A 265 10.31 -36.63 -17.09
C GLY A 265 10.06 -35.58 -18.17
N LEU A 266 9.87 -34.29 -17.81
CA LEU A 266 9.73 -33.22 -18.79
C LEU A 266 11.06 -33.03 -19.58
N PRO A 267 11.03 -33.02 -20.93
CA PRO A 267 12.22 -32.77 -21.74
C PRO A 267 12.66 -31.30 -21.62
N VAL A 268 13.72 -31.06 -20.85
CA VAL A 268 14.32 -29.74 -20.66
C VAL A 268 15.82 -29.85 -20.89
N LYS A 269 16.35 -28.95 -21.72
CA LYS A 269 17.78 -28.88 -22.00
C LYS A 269 18.54 -28.17 -20.90
N GLN A 270 18.06 -27.00 -20.49
CA GLN A 270 18.70 -26.17 -19.48
C GLN A 270 17.65 -25.32 -18.74
N PHE A 271 17.88 -25.08 -17.45
CA PHE A 271 17.26 -23.98 -16.72
C PHE A 271 18.26 -22.84 -16.55
N VAL A 272 17.78 -21.61 -16.72
CA VAL A 272 18.56 -20.40 -16.45
C VAL A 272 17.91 -19.69 -15.25
N ALA A 273 18.63 -19.64 -14.13
CA ALA A 273 18.19 -18.98 -12.91
C ALA A 273 18.72 -17.54 -12.91
N VAL A 274 17.84 -16.56 -12.91
CA VAL A 274 18.25 -15.16 -12.92
C VAL A 274 17.65 -14.38 -11.75
N THR A 275 18.50 -13.60 -11.08
CA THR A 275 18.11 -12.69 -9.98
C THR A 275 18.33 -11.22 -10.39
N ASN A 276 17.82 -10.30 -9.57
CA ASN A 276 18.29 -8.91 -9.59
C ASN A 276 19.59 -8.79 -8.76
N ALA A 277 19.88 -7.62 -8.20
CA ALA A 277 21.02 -7.40 -7.29
C ALA A 277 21.04 -8.33 -6.05
N ASN A 278 19.95 -9.02 -5.74
CA ASN A 278 19.86 -10.02 -4.66
C ASN A 278 20.33 -11.39 -5.16
N ASP A 279 21.65 -11.55 -5.24
CA ASP A 279 22.37 -12.59 -6.00
C ASP A 279 22.85 -13.80 -5.17
N THR A 280 22.20 -14.12 -4.05
CA THR A 280 22.63 -15.21 -3.14
C THR A 280 22.81 -16.54 -3.83
N VAL A 281 21.86 -16.93 -4.69
CA VAL A 281 21.95 -18.21 -5.41
C VAL A 281 22.92 -18.15 -6.60
N PRO A 282 22.96 -17.09 -7.45
CA PRO A 282 24.01 -16.95 -8.44
C PRO A 282 25.43 -17.11 -7.86
N ARG A 283 25.75 -16.39 -6.77
CA ARG A 283 27.04 -16.54 -6.09
C ARG A 283 27.26 -17.96 -5.56
N PHE A 284 26.23 -18.60 -5.00
CA PHE A 284 26.32 -19.99 -4.56
C PHE A 284 26.62 -20.94 -5.72
N LEU A 285 25.93 -20.79 -6.85
CA LEU A 285 26.14 -21.62 -8.04
C LEU A 285 27.51 -21.41 -8.67
N GLU A 286 28.17 -20.28 -8.43
CA GLU A 286 29.55 -20.03 -8.90
C GLU A 286 30.60 -20.52 -7.91
N THR A 287 30.38 -20.34 -6.61
CA THR A 287 31.42 -20.50 -5.57
C THR A 287 31.23 -21.72 -4.67
N GLY A 288 30.01 -22.28 -4.62
CA GLY A 288 29.59 -23.30 -3.66
C GLY A 288 29.35 -22.79 -2.23
N VAL A 289 29.48 -21.48 -1.98
CA VAL A 289 29.33 -20.89 -0.64
C VAL A 289 27.97 -20.21 -0.51
N TYR A 290 27.15 -20.69 0.45
CA TYR A 290 25.83 -20.12 0.70
C TYR A 290 25.93 -19.00 1.72
N GLU A 291 25.94 -17.75 1.24
CA GLU A 291 26.04 -16.56 2.07
C GLU A 291 24.83 -15.64 1.84
N GLU A 292 23.94 -15.64 2.83
CA GLU A 292 22.79 -14.74 2.89
C GLU A 292 23.25 -13.29 3.11
N LYS A 293 22.55 -12.34 2.49
CA LYS A 293 22.73 -10.89 2.69
C LYS A 293 21.38 -10.25 2.98
N PRO A 294 21.34 -9.09 3.67
CA PRO A 294 20.13 -8.27 3.71
C PRO A 294 19.63 -7.95 2.30
N SER A 295 18.32 -7.95 2.08
CA SER A 295 17.76 -7.66 0.75
C SER A 295 18.03 -6.22 0.34
N VAL A 296 18.41 -6.03 -0.92
CA VAL A 296 18.51 -4.72 -1.58
C VAL A 296 17.22 -4.47 -2.35
N GLN A 297 16.65 -3.27 -2.20
CA GLN A 297 15.45 -2.87 -2.92
C GLN A 297 15.78 -2.61 -4.39
N THR A 298 15.01 -3.19 -5.31
CA THR A 298 15.15 -2.94 -6.75
C THR A 298 13.78 -2.78 -7.44
N TYR A 299 13.75 -2.39 -8.72
CA TYR A 299 12.50 -2.30 -9.50
C TYR A 299 11.78 -3.64 -9.65
N ALA A 300 12.52 -4.76 -9.60
CA ALA A 300 11.97 -6.10 -9.60
C ALA A 300 11.61 -6.57 -8.17
N ASN A 301 10.92 -5.74 -7.39
CA ASN A 301 10.70 -5.89 -5.94
C ASN A 301 10.23 -7.27 -5.45
N ALA A 302 9.44 -8.02 -6.23
CA ALA A 302 9.06 -9.39 -5.90
C ALA A 302 10.23 -10.41 -5.87
N MET A 303 11.41 -10.01 -6.37
CA MET A 303 12.66 -10.77 -6.38
C MET A 303 13.66 -10.31 -5.31
N ASP A 304 13.33 -9.28 -4.52
CA ASP A 304 14.20 -8.74 -3.47
C ASP A 304 14.29 -9.69 -2.27
N VAL A 305 15.06 -10.76 -2.44
CA VAL A 305 15.14 -11.87 -1.49
C VAL A 305 16.61 -12.21 -1.25
N GLY A 306 17.12 -11.79 -0.10
CA GLY A 306 18.50 -12.09 0.31
C GLY A 306 18.72 -13.53 0.83
N ALA A 307 17.65 -14.20 1.27
CA ALA A 307 17.67 -15.57 1.79
C ALA A 307 16.58 -16.44 1.13
N PRO A 308 16.84 -17.02 -0.06
CA PRO A 308 15.81 -17.75 -0.81
C PRO A 308 15.34 -19.05 -0.16
N SER A 309 14.10 -19.04 0.34
CA SER A 309 13.55 -20.16 1.14
C SER A 309 13.49 -21.51 0.41
N ASN A 310 13.20 -21.56 -0.89
CA ASN A 310 13.08 -22.84 -1.61
C ASN A 310 14.43 -23.40 -2.10
N TRP A 311 15.56 -22.72 -1.85
CA TRP A 311 16.86 -23.22 -2.27
C TRP A 311 17.16 -24.60 -1.67
N VAL A 312 16.78 -24.83 -0.42
CA VAL A 312 16.95 -26.13 0.27
C VAL A 312 16.20 -27.27 -0.42
N ARG A 313 15.04 -27.00 -1.04
CA ARG A 313 14.31 -28.00 -1.83
C ARG A 313 15.06 -28.36 -3.11
N ILE A 314 15.65 -27.37 -3.76
CA ILE A 314 16.41 -27.58 -5.00
C ILE A 314 17.66 -28.40 -4.69
N MET A 315 18.43 -28.04 -3.65
CA MET A 315 19.61 -28.84 -3.27
C MET A 315 19.23 -30.27 -2.90
N ASP A 316 18.16 -30.48 -2.11
CA ASP A 316 17.69 -31.81 -1.74
C ASP A 316 17.19 -32.63 -2.96
N LEU A 317 16.56 -31.98 -3.95
CA LEU A 317 16.13 -32.61 -5.22
C LEU A 317 17.30 -33.16 -6.06
N PHE A 318 18.50 -32.65 -5.81
CA PHE A 318 19.75 -33.06 -6.45
C PHE A 318 20.70 -33.76 -5.48
N ASP A 319 20.17 -34.32 -4.38
CA ASP A 319 20.93 -35.05 -3.35
C ASP A 319 22.11 -34.24 -2.78
N ASN A 320 21.92 -32.92 -2.67
CA ASN A 320 22.93 -31.93 -2.29
C ASN A 320 24.20 -31.94 -3.16
N ASN A 321 24.09 -32.40 -4.41
CA ASN A 321 25.19 -32.42 -5.37
C ASN A 321 25.19 -31.15 -6.23
N LEU A 322 26.12 -30.23 -5.95
CA LEU A 322 26.27 -28.97 -6.67
C LEU A 322 26.66 -29.16 -8.14
N GLU A 323 27.56 -30.09 -8.44
CA GLU A 323 28.05 -30.33 -9.82
C GLU A 323 26.89 -30.74 -10.75
N LYS A 324 26.06 -31.70 -10.31
CA LYS A 324 24.86 -32.12 -11.04
C LYS A 324 23.86 -30.98 -11.22
N LEU A 325 23.78 -30.07 -10.25
CA LEU A 325 22.90 -28.92 -10.35
C LEU A 325 23.44 -27.89 -11.34
N GLN A 326 24.74 -27.63 -11.35
CA GLN A 326 25.42 -26.73 -12.29
C GLN A 326 25.37 -27.23 -13.74
N GLU A 327 25.26 -28.54 -13.96
CA GLU A 327 25.01 -29.11 -15.29
C GLU A 327 23.67 -28.63 -15.86
N ILE A 328 22.61 -28.56 -15.04
CA ILE A 328 21.24 -28.27 -15.50
C ILE A 328 20.75 -26.85 -15.18
N VAL A 329 21.38 -26.12 -14.25
CA VAL A 329 21.04 -24.73 -13.90
C VAL A 329 22.21 -23.79 -14.16
N LYS A 330 22.01 -22.75 -14.98
CA LYS A 330 22.97 -21.66 -15.18
C LYS A 330 22.53 -20.38 -14.45
N PRO A 331 23.40 -19.76 -13.62
CA PRO A 331 23.07 -18.52 -12.91
C PRO A 331 23.36 -17.27 -13.74
N TYR A 332 22.54 -16.23 -13.56
CA TYR A 332 22.80 -14.86 -13.98
C TYR A 332 22.24 -13.88 -12.93
N HIS A 333 22.72 -12.64 -12.95
CA HIS A 333 22.11 -11.55 -12.20
C HIS A 333 22.24 -10.25 -12.99
N PHE A 334 21.32 -9.30 -12.76
CA PHE A 334 21.33 -7.99 -13.41
C PHE A 334 20.98 -6.87 -12.43
N THR A 335 21.55 -5.70 -12.68
CA THR A 335 21.28 -4.45 -11.97
C THR A 335 19.98 -3.79 -12.46
N ASP A 336 19.51 -2.77 -11.75
CA ASP A 336 18.33 -2.00 -12.19
C ASP A 336 18.63 -1.20 -13.46
N GLU A 337 19.84 -0.67 -13.62
CA GLU A 337 20.27 0.01 -14.84
C GLU A 337 20.21 -0.92 -16.06
N GLU A 338 20.72 -2.14 -15.92
CA GLU A 338 20.63 -3.16 -16.96
C GLU A 338 19.19 -3.58 -17.22
N THR A 339 18.38 -3.71 -16.16
CA THR A 339 16.96 -4.08 -16.25
C THR A 339 16.18 -3.05 -17.07
N LEU A 340 16.37 -1.75 -16.80
CA LEU A 340 15.73 -0.68 -17.57
C LEU A 340 16.18 -0.68 -19.04
N ALA A 341 17.47 -0.92 -19.30
CA ALA A 341 17.97 -1.08 -20.67
C ALA A 341 17.34 -2.30 -21.37
N GLY A 342 17.17 -3.41 -20.65
CA GLY A 342 16.49 -4.62 -21.13
C GLY A 342 15.02 -4.39 -21.47
N MET A 343 14.30 -3.61 -20.65
CA MET A 343 12.91 -3.21 -20.91
C MET A 343 12.78 -2.39 -22.20
N ASP A 344 13.70 -1.45 -22.42
CA ASP A 344 13.72 -0.66 -23.64
C ASP A 344 14.10 -1.51 -24.88
N GLU A 345 15.09 -2.40 -24.75
CA GLU A 345 15.55 -3.27 -25.83
C GLU A 345 14.44 -4.21 -26.31
N ILE A 346 13.77 -4.93 -25.40
CA ILE A 346 12.71 -5.89 -25.76
C ILE A 346 11.53 -5.18 -26.42
N PHE A 347 11.17 -3.99 -25.93
CA PHE A 347 10.10 -3.18 -26.52
C PHE A 347 10.47 -2.70 -27.94
N LYS A 348 11.67 -2.14 -28.12
CA LYS A 348 12.12 -1.66 -29.45
C LYS A 348 12.27 -2.78 -30.47
N LYS A 349 12.73 -3.96 -30.03
CA LYS A 349 13.01 -5.08 -30.92
C LYS A 349 11.76 -5.87 -31.31
N TYR A 350 10.84 -6.08 -30.36
CA TYR A 350 9.70 -6.98 -30.54
C TYR A 350 8.33 -6.31 -30.36
N GLY A 351 8.28 -5.04 -29.95
CA GLY A 351 7.03 -4.38 -29.55
C GLY A 351 6.43 -4.96 -28.25
N TYR A 352 7.20 -5.74 -27.49
CA TYR A 352 6.70 -6.43 -26.30
C TYR A 352 6.95 -5.61 -25.03
N VAL A 353 5.88 -5.31 -24.29
CA VAL A 353 5.95 -4.54 -23.04
C VAL A 353 6.25 -5.47 -21.87
N ALA A 354 7.49 -5.47 -21.38
CA ALA A 354 7.94 -6.30 -20.27
C ALA A 354 7.97 -5.52 -18.95
N CYS A 355 7.46 -6.11 -17.87
CA CYS A 355 7.74 -5.63 -16.51
C CYS A 355 9.21 -5.87 -16.12
N PRO A 356 9.74 -5.24 -15.04
CA PRO A 356 11.13 -5.42 -14.62
C PRO A 356 11.54 -6.90 -14.44
N HIS A 357 10.68 -7.73 -13.85
CA HIS A 357 10.95 -9.17 -13.66
C HIS A 357 11.13 -9.90 -14.99
N THR A 358 10.28 -9.58 -15.97
CA THR A 358 10.31 -10.18 -17.31
C THR A 358 11.53 -9.70 -18.10
N ALA A 359 11.92 -8.42 -17.94
CA ALA A 359 13.11 -7.87 -18.58
C ALA A 359 14.40 -8.55 -18.08
N ILE A 360 14.51 -8.82 -16.78
CA ILE A 360 15.63 -9.59 -16.20
C ILE A 360 15.69 -10.99 -16.84
N ALA A 361 14.55 -11.65 -17.01
CA ALA A 361 14.47 -12.95 -17.68
C ALA A 361 14.88 -12.89 -19.15
N TYR A 362 14.47 -11.84 -19.86
CA TYR A 362 14.90 -11.58 -21.23
C TYR A 362 16.42 -11.42 -21.33
N LEU A 363 17.03 -10.61 -20.46
CA LEU A 363 18.47 -10.37 -20.44
C LEU A 363 19.26 -11.67 -20.20
N ALA A 364 18.84 -12.49 -19.22
CA ALA A 364 19.44 -13.79 -18.99
C ALA A 364 19.27 -14.74 -20.18
N SER A 365 18.10 -14.74 -20.83
CA SER A 365 17.86 -15.62 -21.98
C SER A 365 18.78 -15.28 -23.16
N LYS A 366 19.10 -13.99 -23.32
CA LYS A 366 20.05 -13.47 -24.30
C LYS A 366 21.50 -13.76 -23.89
N ALA A 367 21.84 -13.59 -22.61
CA ALA A 367 23.18 -13.82 -22.10
C ALA A 367 23.57 -15.31 -22.09
N TYR A 368 22.60 -16.20 -21.89
CA TYR A 368 22.78 -17.63 -22.10
C TYR A 368 23.07 -17.93 -23.57
N GLY A 369 22.21 -17.46 -24.47
CA GLY A 369 22.32 -17.72 -25.91
C GLY A 369 22.08 -19.19 -26.26
N LEU A 370 21.41 -19.46 -27.39
CA LEU A 370 21.41 -20.81 -27.97
C LEU A 370 22.59 -20.94 -28.92
N GLU A 371 23.25 -22.10 -28.95
CA GLU A 371 24.27 -22.37 -29.96
C GLU A 371 23.62 -22.45 -31.35
N THR A 372 24.37 -22.08 -32.40
CA THR A 372 23.85 -21.88 -33.77
C THR A 372 23.31 -23.15 -34.44
N ASP A 373 23.62 -24.33 -33.93
CA ASP A 373 23.17 -25.64 -34.45
C ASP A 373 21.93 -26.19 -33.71
N GLU A 374 21.41 -25.48 -32.71
CA GLU A 374 20.29 -25.94 -31.86
C GLU A 374 18.91 -25.62 -32.46
N SER A 375 18.72 -25.83 -33.76
CA SER A 375 17.50 -25.46 -34.49
C SER A 375 16.19 -25.98 -33.85
N SER A 376 16.22 -27.16 -33.21
CA SER A 376 15.05 -27.80 -32.57
C SER A 376 14.83 -27.41 -31.09
N THR A 377 15.59 -26.45 -30.55
CA THR A 377 15.47 -25.98 -29.16
C THR A 377 14.79 -24.61 -29.09
N ALA A 378 13.77 -24.49 -28.24
CA ALA A 378 13.12 -23.21 -27.94
C ALA A 378 13.73 -22.57 -26.69
N ASN A 379 14.08 -21.28 -26.76
CA ASN A 379 14.47 -20.46 -25.62
C ASN A 379 13.25 -19.70 -25.08
N VAL A 380 12.81 -20.06 -23.87
CA VAL A 380 11.58 -19.55 -23.25
C VAL A 380 11.93 -18.85 -21.96
N PHE A 381 11.68 -17.54 -21.88
CA PHE A 381 11.75 -16.83 -20.61
C PHE A 381 10.36 -16.59 -20.03
N LEU A 382 10.26 -16.63 -18.70
CA LEU A 382 8.97 -16.53 -18.01
C LEU A 382 8.63 -15.07 -17.72
N SER A 383 7.44 -14.64 -18.15
CA SER A 383 6.85 -13.36 -17.78
C SER A 383 5.93 -13.53 -16.57
N THR A 384 6.43 -13.14 -15.41
CA THR A 384 5.83 -13.51 -14.11
C THR A 384 4.74 -12.58 -13.62
N ALA A 385 4.63 -11.38 -14.17
CA ALA A 385 3.65 -10.37 -13.79
C ALA A 385 3.34 -9.45 -14.98
N HIS A 386 2.12 -8.91 -15.01
CA HIS A 386 1.71 -7.96 -16.03
C HIS A 386 2.39 -6.59 -15.81
N ALA A 387 2.73 -5.89 -16.90
CA ALA A 387 3.40 -4.58 -16.88
C ALA A 387 2.66 -3.53 -16.04
N CYS A 388 1.33 -3.47 -16.14
CA CYS A 388 0.49 -2.53 -15.39
C CYS A 388 0.70 -2.54 -13.86
N LYS A 389 1.26 -3.62 -13.28
CA LYS A 389 1.52 -3.68 -11.83
C LYS A 389 2.68 -2.79 -11.37
N PHE A 390 3.48 -2.26 -12.30
CA PHE A 390 4.70 -1.49 -12.03
C PHE A 390 4.71 -0.18 -12.83
N PRO A 391 3.70 0.70 -12.69
CA PRO A 391 3.53 1.86 -13.57
C PRO A 391 4.74 2.81 -13.51
N ASP A 392 5.38 2.94 -12.35
CA ASP A 392 6.42 3.95 -12.09
C ASP A 392 7.77 3.66 -12.78
N VAL A 393 7.94 2.47 -13.36
CA VAL A 393 9.23 2.05 -13.95
C VAL A 393 9.32 2.31 -15.45
N PHE A 394 8.21 2.65 -16.10
CA PHE A 394 8.14 2.75 -17.56
C PHE A 394 8.42 4.17 -18.05
N PRO A 395 9.26 4.35 -19.09
CA PRO A 395 9.34 5.64 -19.76
C PRO A 395 8.00 5.96 -20.46
N PRO A 396 7.63 7.25 -20.63
CA PRO A 396 6.28 7.64 -21.07
C PRO A 396 5.78 6.97 -22.36
N TYR A 397 6.66 6.71 -23.33
CA TYR A 397 6.27 6.08 -24.60
C TYR A 397 5.96 4.58 -24.49
N ILE A 398 6.55 3.87 -23.51
CA ILE A 398 6.19 2.48 -23.20
C ILE A 398 4.96 2.47 -22.29
N ALA A 399 4.90 3.38 -21.32
CA ALA A 399 3.76 3.50 -20.40
C ALA A 399 2.43 3.68 -21.16
N ALA A 400 2.42 4.48 -22.22
CA ALA A 400 1.25 4.69 -23.08
C ALA A 400 0.77 3.44 -23.86
N GLN A 401 1.58 2.38 -23.91
CA GLN A 401 1.28 1.12 -24.61
C GLN A 401 0.93 -0.01 -23.62
N ILE A 402 0.95 0.25 -22.32
CA ILE A 402 0.52 -0.72 -21.32
C ILE A 402 -0.98 -0.91 -21.50
N ASP A 403 -1.38 -2.09 -22.00
CA ASP A 403 -2.77 -2.50 -21.91
C ASP A 403 -3.13 -2.64 -20.43
N HIS A 404 -4.23 -2.02 -20.01
CA HIS A 404 -4.77 -2.25 -18.68
C HIS A 404 -5.83 -3.32 -18.87
N PRO A 405 -5.49 -4.62 -18.72
CA PRO A 405 -6.45 -5.69 -18.94
C PRO A 405 -7.66 -5.37 -18.11
N ALA A 406 -8.78 -5.13 -18.80
CA ALA A 406 -9.91 -4.44 -18.25
C ALA A 406 -10.43 -5.20 -17.02
N GLN A 407 -9.97 -4.81 -15.83
CA GLN A 407 -10.78 -4.98 -14.65
C GLN A 407 -11.83 -3.89 -14.79
N GLN A 408 -12.86 -4.20 -15.59
CA GLN A 408 -14.10 -3.45 -15.80
C GLN A 408 -14.88 -3.29 -14.49
N GLU A 409 -14.20 -3.24 -13.35
CA GLU A 409 -14.79 -3.15 -12.04
C GLU A 409 -14.91 -1.69 -11.65
N VAL A 410 -16.14 -1.27 -11.44
CA VAL A 410 -16.49 -0.06 -10.74
C VAL A 410 -16.55 -0.43 -9.26
N TYR A 411 -15.91 0.38 -8.43
CA TYR A 411 -15.94 0.21 -6.99
C TYR A 411 -16.84 1.28 -6.39
N LEU A 412 -17.70 0.88 -5.45
CA LEU A 412 -18.37 1.79 -4.55
C LEU A 412 -17.52 1.86 -3.28
N LEU A 413 -16.91 3.00 -3.02
CA LEU A 413 -16.19 3.26 -1.79
C LEU A 413 -17.12 3.93 -0.80
N GLU A 414 -16.96 3.62 0.48
CA GLU A 414 -17.63 4.28 1.59
C GLU A 414 -16.59 5.04 2.40
N ALA A 415 -16.81 6.34 2.56
CA ALA A 415 -15.98 7.17 3.41
C ALA A 415 -16.50 7.06 4.85
N ASP A 416 -15.62 6.63 5.76
CA ASP A 416 -15.83 6.73 7.20
C ASP A 416 -14.93 7.81 7.80
N SER A 417 -15.01 7.99 9.12
CA SER A 417 -14.34 9.09 9.81
C SER A 417 -12.81 9.10 9.74
N ALA A 418 -12.18 8.00 9.30
CA ALA A 418 -10.72 7.88 9.26
C ALA A 418 -10.18 7.18 8.00
N SER A 419 -11.04 6.57 7.18
CA SER A 419 -10.62 5.80 6.01
C SER A 419 -11.70 5.76 4.93
N VAL A 420 -11.26 5.54 3.70
CA VAL A 420 -12.13 5.19 2.58
C VAL A 420 -11.92 3.70 2.32
N HIS A 421 -12.99 2.90 2.40
CA HIS A 421 -12.93 1.48 2.15
C HIS A 421 -13.90 1.08 1.04
N VAL A 422 -13.64 -0.04 0.36
CA VAL A 422 -14.56 -0.55 -0.65
C VAL A 422 -15.81 -1.10 0.04
N ALA A 423 -16.94 -0.46 -0.24
CA ALA A 423 -18.26 -0.84 0.25
C ALA A 423 -18.94 -1.89 -0.64
N ASP A 424 -18.68 -1.85 -1.95
CA ASP A 424 -19.17 -2.82 -2.95
C ASP A 424 -18.34 -2.72 -4.26
N SER A 425 -18.49 -3.69 -5.16
CA SER A 425 -17.86 -3.69 -6.49
C SER A 425 -18.79 -4.30 -7.54
N ALA A 426 -18.86 -3.69 -8.72
CA ALA A 426 -19.69 -4.13 -9.83
C ALA A 426 -18.89 -4.13 -11.13
N LYS A 427 -19.13 -5.13 -11.99
CA LYS A 427 -18.56 -5.13 -13.34
C LYS A 427 -19.39 -4.24 -14.27
N LEU A 428 -18.74 -3.49 -15.15
CA LEU A 428 -19.39 -2.81 -16.26
C LEU A 428 -19.99 -3.85 -17.20
N SER A 429 -21.25 -3.62 -17.60
CA SER A 429 -21.90 -4.38 -18.65
C SER A 429 -21.26 -4.07 -20.02
N GLU A 430 -21.63 -4.86 -21.04
CA GLU A 430 -21.28 -4.56 -22.45
C GLU A 430 -21.80 -3.20 -22.93
N GLN A 431 -22.79 -2.62 -22.23
CA GLN A 431 -23.32 -1.28 -22.51
C GLN A 431 -22.71 -0.19 -21.60
N ASN A 432 -21.60 -0.46 -20.91
CA ASN A 432 -20.93 0.45 -19.97
C ASN A 432 -21.85 0.92 -18.81
N THR A 433 -22.72 0.03 -18.32
CA THR A 433 -23.60 0.29 -17.16
C THR A 433 -23.21 -0.55 -15.96
N PHE A 434 -23.53 -0.10 -14.76
CA PHE A 434 -23.33 -0.83 -13.51
C PHE A 434 -24.46 -0.51 -12.53
N GLU A 435 -24.65 -1.34 -11.50
CA GLU A 435 -25.64 -1.12 -10.46
C GLU A 435 -25.06 -1.55 -9.10
N PHE A 436 -25.32 -0.76 -8.06
CA PHE A 436 -25.04 -1.11 -6.67
C PHE A 436 -26.33 -1.18 -5.86
N LYS A 437 -26.43 -2.15 -4.96
CA LYS A 437 -27.52 -2.25 -3.97
C LYS A 437 -26.95 -2.43 -2.59
N LYS A 438 -26.97 -1.37 -1.80
CA LYS A 438 -26.40 -1.36 -0.45
C LYS A 438 -27.37 -0.74 0.55
N ALA A 439 -27.42 -1.32 1.75
CA ALA A 439 -28.09 -0.70 2.87
C ALA A 439 -27.22 0.43 3.44
N ALA A 440 -27.78 1.64 3.47
CA ALA A 440 -27.19 2.86 4.03
C ALA A 440 -28.15 3.41 5.10
N PRO A 441 -28.08 2.93 6.36
CA PRO A 441 -29.05 3.27 7.40
C PRO A 441 -29.07 4.75 7.81
N PHE A 442 -28.08 5.53 7.36
CA PHE A 442 -27.98 6.97 7.49
C PHE A 442 -27.29 7.52 6.24
N ALA A 443 -27.49 8.80 5.94
CA ALA A 443 -26.77 9.49 4.88
C ALA A 443 -25.25 9.44 5.11
N ASN A 444 -24.53 8.96 4.09
CA ASN A 444 -23.08 8.90 4.11
C ASN A 444 -22.46 9.26 2.76
N LEU A 445 -21.17 9.62 2.77
CA LEU A 445 -20.41 9.86 1.54
C LEU A 445 -19.92 8.53 0.99
N TYR A 446 -20.25 8.31 -0.27
CA TYR A 446 -19.71 7.25 -1.08
C TYR A 446 -18.91 7.84 -2.24
N LYS A 447 -18.01 7.04 -2.81
CA LYS A 447 -17.29 7.39 -4.04
C LYS A 447 -17.46 6.29 -5.06
N ILE A 448 -17.80 6.64 -6.29
CA ILE A 448 -17.70 5.73 -7.43
C ILE A 448 -16.27 5.83 -7.95
N LYS A 449 -15.55 4.70 -7.98
CA LYS A 449 -14.19 4.60 -8.49
C LYS A 449 -14.12 3.70 -9.71
N ASN A 450 -13.47 4.18 -10.77
CA ASN A 450 -13.10 3.39 -11.93
C ASN A 450 -11.69 3.78 -12.39
N GLY A 451 -10.75 2.84 -12.35
CA GLY A 451 -9.32 3.14 -12.50
C GLY A 451 -8.85 4.14 -11.44
N ASP A 452 -8.22 5.23 -11.88
CA ASP A 452 -7.73 6.32 -11.02
C ASP A 452 -8.76 7.44 -10.78
N GLN A 453 -9.94 7.37 -11.42
CA GLN A 453 -10.97 8.39 -11.28
C GLN A 453 -11.94 8.05 -10.14
N GLU A 454 -12.29 9.08 -9.35
CA GLU A 454 -13.21 8.99 -8.22
C GLU A 454 -14.26 10.10 -8.28
N PHE A 455 -15.52 9.75 -8.00
CA PHE A 455 -16.66 10.67 -8.05
C PHE A 455 -17.50 10.57 -6.78
N ASP A 456 -17.73 11.69 -6.10
CA ASP A 456 -18.47 11.71 -4.84
C ASP A 456 -19.98 11.61 -5.04
N LEU A 457 -20.64 10.86 -4.17
CA LEU A 457 -22.09 10.81 -4.04
C LEU A 457 -22.49 10.71 -2.56
N ILE A 458 -23.68 11.19 -2.21
CA ILE A 458 -24.23 11.05 -0.86
C ILE A 458 -25.52 10.25 -0.95
N ALA A 459 -25.55 9.11 -0.26
CA ALA A 459 -26.68 8.18 -0.31
C ALA A 459 -27.16 7.80 1.09
N GLU A 460 -28.47 7.59 1.21
CA GLU A 460 -29.15 6.96 2.34
C GLU A 460 -30.22 5.98 1.85
N ASN A 461 -30.72 5.15 2.78
CA ASN A 461 -31.80 4.20 2.51
C ASN A 461 -33.02 4.91 1.91
N GLY A 462 -33.48 4.41 0.76
CA GLY A 462 -34.61 4.97 0.02
C GLY A 462 -34.21 5.87 -1.15
N ASN A 463 -32.92 6.21 -1.30
CA ASN A 463 -32.44 6.86 -2.52
C ASN A 463 -32.32 5.85 -3.66
N THR A 464 -32.68 6.30 -4.86
CA THR A 464 -32.31 5.68 -6.13
C THR A 464 -31.50 6.74 -6.87
N ILE A 465 -30.19 6.53 -6.99
CA ILE A 465 -29.27 7.53 -7.54
C ILE A 465 -28.84 7.11 -8.93
N ASP A 466 -29.16 7.92 -9.93
CA ASP A 466 -28.63 7.77 -11.27
C ASP A 466 -27.28 8.49 -11.35
N PHE A 467 -26.25 7.81 -11.85
CA PHE A 467 -24.91 8.35 -12.02
C PHE A 467 -24.45 8.19 -13.47
N LYS A 468 -23.82 9.22 -14.02
CA LYS A 468 -23.19 9.18 -15.35
C LYS A 468 -21.94 10.04 -15.39
N THR A 469 -20.91 9.54 -16.06
CA THR A 469 -19.65 10.25 -16.29
C THR A 469 -19.07 9.87 -17.65
N ASP A 470 -18.16 10.69 -18.17
CA ASP A 470 -17.29 10.37 -19.30
C ASP A 470 -15.84 10.29 -18.77
N LEU A 471 -15.26 9.09 -18.77
CA LEU A 471 -13.91 8.87 -18.26
C LEU A 471 -12.83 9.59 -19.10
N ALA A 472 -13.17 10.05 -20.30
CA ALA A 472 -12.26 10.84 -21.14
C ALA A 472 -12.37 12.36 -20.89
N ASP A 473 -13.29 12.84 -20.05
CA ASP A 473 -13.45 14.27 -19.78
C ASP A 473 -12.30 14.80 -18.91
N PRO A 474 -11.46 15.74 -19.43
CA PRO A 474 -10.35 16.31 -18.66
C PRO A 474 -10.80 17.08 -17.41
N ASN A 475 -12.07 17.52 -17.36
CA ASN A 475 -12.63 18.25 -16.23
C ASN A 475 -13.19 17.34 -15.14
N HIS A 476 -13.13 16.01 -15.35
CA HIS A 476 -13.66 15.01 -14.43
C HIS A 476 -15.12 15.29 -14.04
N SER A 477 -15.94 15.74 -15.00
CA SER A 477 -17.34 16.06 -14.74
C SER A 477 -18.20 14.81 -14.70
N TYR A 478 -19.25 14.85 -13.89
CA TYR A 478 -20.22 13.77 -13.75
C TYR A 478 -21.59 14.36 -13.43
N THR A 479 -22.64 13.55 -13.61
CA THR A 479 -24.01 13.89 -13.24
C THR A 479 -24.58 12.87 -12.28
N THR A 480 -25.24 13.37 -11.24
CA THR A 480 -26.02 12.57 -10.30
C THR A 480 -27.43 13.12 -10.20
N SER A 481 -28.43 12.25 -10.04
CA SER A 481 -29.81 12.65 -9.67
C SER A 481 -30.46 11.63 -8.75
N GLY A 482 -31.49 12.04 -8.02
CA GLY A 482 -32.27 11.14 -7.15
C GLY A 482 -31.81 11.11 -5.68
N SER A 483 -30.86 11.98 -5.33
CA SER A 483 -30.50 12.36 -3.96
C SER A 483 -30.14 13.84 -3.94
N GLU A 484 -30.88 14.64 -3.15
CA GLU A 484 -30.65 16.09 -3.02
C GLU A 484 -29.23 16.40 -2.55
N ASP A 485 -28.69 15.58 -1.63
CA ASP A 485 -27.33 15.74 -1.14
C ASP A 485 -26.28 15.29 -2.16
N SER A 486 -26.57 14.30 -3.01
CA SER A 486 -25.71 13.95 -4.15
C SER A 486 -25.64 15.07 -5.18
N GLU A 487 -26.77 15.69 -5.50
CA GLU A 487 -26.82 16.83 -6.43
C GLU A 487 -26.03 18.03 -5.88
N LYS A 488 -26.11 18.29 -4.57
CA LYS A 488 -25.32 19.33 -3.90
C LYS A 488 -23.83 19.02 -3.85
N ILE A 489 -23.42 17.78 -3.57
CA ILE A 489 -21.97 17.46 -3.57
C ILE A 489 -21.40 17.55 -4.99
N GLN A 490 -22.18 17.21 -6.01
CA GLN A 490 -21.82 17.46 -7.41
C GLN A 490 -21.63 18.96 -7.69
N GLU A 491 -22.51 19.84 -7.19
CA GLU A 491 -22.35 21.30 -7.31
C GLU A 491 -21.05 21.79 -6.64
N TYR A 492 -20.77 21.35 -5.42
CA TYR A 492 -19.52 21.65 -4.73
C TYR A 492 -18.30 21.17 -5.52
N ASN A 493 -18.35 19.96 -6.06
CA ASN A 493 -17.25 19.40 -6.85
C ASN A 493 -16.99 20.21 -8.14
N ARG A 494 -18.02 20.78 -8.78
CA ARG A 494 -17.82 21.73 -9.88
C ARG A 494 -17.06 22.99 -9.42
N ILE A 495 -17.41 23.54 -8.26
CA ILE A 495 -16.69 24.69 -7.68
C ILE A 495 -15.23 24.31 -7.42
N SER A 496 -14.99 23.18 -6.76
CA SER A 496 -13.66 22.67 -6.46
C SER A 496 -12.82 22.46 -7.73
N ASN A 497 -13.37 21.81 -8.75
CA ASN A 497 -12.69 21.52 -10.02
C ASN A 497 -12.22 22.78 -10.75
N ILE A 498 -12.95 23.90 -10.67
CA ILE A 498 -12.52 25.19 -11.24
C ILE A 498 -11.20 25.66 -10.60
N TYR A 499 -11.08 25.55 -9.27
CA TYR A 499 -9.86 25.96 -8.56
C TYR A 499 -8.74 24.94 -8.71
N THR A 500 -9.06 23.64 -8.77
CA THR A 500 -8.11 22.58 -9.11
C THR A 500 -7.49 22.82 -10.49
N ALA A 501 -8.29 23.16 -11.51
CA ALA A 501 -7.79 23.49 -12.84
C ALA A 501 -6.88 24.73 -12.83
N LYS A 502 -7.25 25.79 -12.10
CA LYS A 502 -6.42 26.99 -11.93
C LYS A 502 -5.08 26.66 -11.26
N ASN A 503 -5.10 25.87 -10.19
CA ASN A 503 -3.90 25.48 -9.45
C ASN A 503 -3.02 24.52 -10.24
N THR A 504 -3.60 23.59 -11.01
CA THR A 504 -2.85 22.69 -11.90
C THR A 504 -2.12 23.49 -12.98
N LYS A 505 -2.81 24.45 -13.61
CA LYS A 505 -2.17 25.36 -14.57
C LYS A 505 -1.03 26.15 -13.93
N LEU A 506 -1.27 26.73 -12.75
CA LEU A 506 -0.28 27.52 -12.02
C LEU A 506 0.93 26.68 -11.57
N ALA A 507 0.69 25.41 -11.19
CA ALA A 507 1.73 24.45 -10.82
C ALA A 507 2.60 24.07 -12.02
N ASN A 508 2.00 23.84 -13.20
CA ASN A 508 2.73 23.58 -14.43
C ASN A 508 3.59 24.79 -14.82
N GLU A 509 3.04 26.01 -14.76
CA GLU A 509 3.79 27.24 -15.02
C GLU A 509 4.95 27.42 -14.03
N TYR A 510 4.74 27.08 -12.75
CA TYR A 510 5.80 27.09 -11.72
C TYR A 510 6.88 26.06 -12.04
N GLN A 511 6.51 24.82 -12.39
CA GLN A 511 7.43 23.73 -12.67
C GLN A 511 8.29 24.03 -13.91
N GLU A 512 7.70 24.56 -14.97
CA GLU A 512 8.43 25.03 -16.16
C GLU A 512 9.43 26.14 -15.80
N ALA A 513 9.00 27.14 -15.01
CA ALA A 513 9.85 28.23 -14.58
C ALA A 513 10.98 27.79 -13.63
N ALA A 514 10.71 26.83 -12.75
CA ALA A 514 11.67 26.30 -11.78
C ALA A 514 12.70 25.32 -12.39
N SER A 515 12.39 24.74 -13.56
CA SER A 515 13.26 23.79 -14.26
C SER A 515 14.30 24.45 -15.18
N ALA A 516 14.22 25.77 -15.35
CA ALA A 516 15.16 26.51 -16.19
C ALA A 516 16.58 26.55 -15.57
N LYS A 517 17.59 26.26 -16.38
CA LYS A 517 18.99 26.17 -15.95
C LYS A 517 19.49 27.50 -15.37
N GLY A 518 20.01 27.48 -14.14
CA GLY A 518 20.54 28.66 -13.45
C GLY A 518 19.50 29.48 -12.68
N VAL A 519 18.26 29.00 -12.55
CA VAL A 519 17.19 29.68 -11.82
C VAL A 519 17.19 29.29 -10.33
N ASN A 520 17.04 30.28 -9.45
CA ASN A 520 16.85 30.08 -8.02
C ASN A 520 15.39 29.73 -7.74
N GLN A 521 15.12 28.51 -7.28
CA GLN A 521 13.77 28.00 -7.03
C GLN A 521 13.00 28.80 -5.97
N ASP A 522 13.67 29.32 -4.94
CA ASP A 522 13.02 30.14 -3.91
C ASP A 522 12.50 31.47 -4.47
N SER A 523 13.23 32.07 -5.42
CA SER A 523 12.81 33.30 -6.10
C SER A 523 11.60 33.06 -7.00
N VAL A 524 11.52 31.90 -7.65
CA VAL A 524 10.35 31.51 -8.45
C VAL A 524 9.17 31.24 -7.51
N LEU A 525 9.36 30.47 -6.44
CA LEU A 525 8.30 30.19 -5.48
C LEU A 525 7.69 31.48 -4.90
N LYS A 526 8.52 32.46 -4.50
CA LYS A 526 8.04 33.77 -4.03
C LYS A 526 7.18 34.53 -5.03
N LYS A 527 7.38 34.32 -6.33
CA LYS A 527 6.56 34.93 -7.39
C LYS A 527 5.19 34.26 -7.52
N TYR A 528 5.12 32.94 -7.37
CA TYR A 528 3.89 32.16 -7.60
C TYR A 528 3.05 31.98 -6.33
N LEU A 529 3.66 32.02 -5.14
CA LEU A 529 3.00 31.83 -3.85
C LEU A 529 1.76 32.74 -3.65
N PRO A 530 1.79 34.06 -3.97
CA PRO A 530 0.62 34.91 -3.82
C PRO A 530 -0.58 34.46 -4.68
N SER A 531 -0.32 33.90 -5.87
CA SER A 531 -1.37 33.39 -6.75
C SER A 531 -2.00 32.10 -6.21
N PHE A 532 -1.18 31.20 -5.63
CA PHE A 532 -1.68 30.02 -4.92
C PHE A 532 -2.54 30.41 -3.71
N GLU A 533 -2.05 31.35 -2.90
CA GLU A 533 -2.79 31.88 -1.75
C GLU A 533 -4.11 32.55 -2.17
N GLN A 534 -4.11 33.29 -3.28
CA GLN A 534 -5.32 33.91 -3.84
C GLN A 534 -6.33 32.85 -4.30
N ASN A 535 -5.88 31.79 -4.98
CA ASN A 535 -6.75 30.69 -5.41
C ASN A 535 -7.34 29.95 -4.20
N MET A 536 -6.52 29.63 -3.19
CA MET A 536 -6.96 29.03 -1.92
C MET A 536 -8.00 29.88 -1.20
N ALA A 537 -7.76 31.20 -1.09
CA ALA A 537 -8.70 32.13 -0.47
C ALA A 537 -10.00 32.25 -1.28
N GLY A 538 -9.91 32.22 -2.60
CA GLY A 538 -11.07 32.19 -3.50
C GLY A 538 -11.92 30.94 -3.29
N LEU A 539 -11.30 29.76 -3.29
CA LEU A 539 -11.99 28.49 -3.04
C LEU A 539 -12.65 28.49 -1.66
N SER A 540 -11.91 28.90 -0.63
CA SER A 540 -12.44 28.96 0.75
C SER A 540 -13.66 29.88 0.86
N LYS A 541 -13.69 30.99 0.11
CA LYS A 541 -14.85 31.90 0.08
C LYS A 541 -16.07 31.25 -0.58
N GLU A 542 -15.88 30.53 -1.68
CA GLU A 542 -16.97 29.80 -2.32
C GLU A 542 -17.45 28.62 -1.47
N ILE A 543 -16.54 27.92 -0.76
CA ILE A 543 -16.90 26.88 0.22
C ILE A 543 -17.77 27.48 1.32
N LEU A 544 -17.36 28.58 1.96
CA LEU A 544 -18.15 29.20 3.03
C LEU A 544 -19.55 29.59 2.53
N LYS A 545 -19.63 30.18 1.34
CA LYS A 545 -20.92 30.52 0.71
C LYS A 545 -21.77 29.28 0.44
N PHE A 546 -21.18 28.20 -0.07
CA PHE A 546 -21.86 26.94 -0.31
C PHE A 546 -22.38 26.33 0.99
N VAL A 547 -21.55 26.32 2.05
CA VAL A 547 -21.92 25.84 3.39
C VAL A 547 -23.09 26.65 3.96
N ASP A 548 -23.05 27.98 3.87
CA ASP A 548 -24.13 28.85 4.36
C ASP A 548 -25.46 28.59 3.64
N GLN A 549 -25.42 28.40 2.33
CA GLN A 549 -26.59 28.11 1.50
C GLN A 549 -27.15 26.70 1.73
N ASN A 550 -26.31 25.75 2.12
CA ASN A 550 -26.64 24.33 2.22
C ASN A 550 -26.49 23.76 3.65
N LYS A 551 -26.51 24.59 4.70
CA LYS A 551 -26.15 24.23 6.09
C LYS A 551 -26.84 23.00 6.72
N ASN A 552 -27.92 22.50 6.11
CA ASN A 552 -28.65 21.31 6.55
C ASN A 552 -28.35 20.05 5.72
N SER A 553 -27.49 20.13 4.69
CA SER A 553 -27.06 18.99 3.90
C SER A 553 -25.76 18.40 4.42
N LEU A 554 -25.60 17.10 4.20
CA LEU A 554 -24.32 16.44 4.45
C LEU A 554 -23.26 16.88 3.43
N ALA A 555 -23.68 17.35 2.23
CA ALA A 555 -22.78 17.97 1.25
C ALA A 555 -22.07 19.21 1.80
N ALA A 556 -22.79 20.07 2.56
CA ALA A 556 -22.18 21.22 3.22
C ALA A 556 -21.13 20.80 4.26
N PHE A 557 -21.38 19.69 4.98
CA PHE A 557 -20.40 19.17 5.93
C PHE A 557 -19.10 18.77 5.23
N TYR A 558 -19.18 18.00 4.15
CA TYR A 558 -17.98 17.60 3.40
C TYR A 558 -17.26 18.78 2.73
N ALA A 559 -18.00 19.76 2.23
CA ALA A 559 -17.40 21.00 1.73
C ALA A 559 -16.66 21.76 2.84
N ALA A 560 -17.26 21.88 4.04
CA ALA A 560 -16.63 22.54 5.18
C ALA A 560 -15.32 21.85 5.61
N MET A 561 -15.20 20.52 5.43
CA MET A 561 -13.99 19.78 5.78
C MET A 561 -12.79 20.12 4.88
N ALA A 562 -13.00 20.76 3.73
CA ALA A 562 -11.94 21.25 2.86
C ALA A 562 -11.37 22.62 3.28
N LEU A 563 -11.94 23.27 4.31
CA LEU A 563 -11.41 24.53 4.84
C LEU A 563 -10.18 24.30 5.71
N ASP A 564 -9.25 25.25 5.66
CA ASP A 564 -8.15 25.32 6.61
C ASP A 564 -8.70 25.50 8.03
N GLN A 565 -8.51 24.48 8.87
CA GLN A 565 -9.11 24.42 10.20
C GLN A 565 -8.56 25.49 11.16
N MET A 566 -7.32 25.94 10.97
CA MET A 566 -6.72 26.98 11.80
C MET A 566 -7.23 28.36 11.38
N LYS A 567 -7.31 28.62 10.07
CA LYS A 567 -7.72 29.91 9.52
C LYS A 567 -9.21 30.16 9.67
N TYR A 568 -10.04 29.12 9.55
CA TYR A 568 -11.50 29.20 9.60
C TYR A 568 -12.09 28.58 10.88
N GLU A 569 -11.30 28.48 11.95
CA GLU A 569 -11.66 27.86 13.23
C GLU A 569 -13.01 28.38 13.77
N GLN A 570 -13.22 29.70 13.77
CA GLN A 570 -14.46 30.31 14.29
C GLN A 570 -15.69 29.91 13.48
N GLN A 571 -15.57 29.90 12.15
CA GLN A 571 -16.64 29.49 11.24
C GLN A 571 -16.97 28.01 11.42
N LEU A 572 -15.95 27.16 11.58
CA LEU A 572 -16.12 25.72 11.81
C LEU A 572 -16.74 25.42 13.17
N VAL A 573 -16.36 26.14 14.23
CA VAL A 573 -16.98 26.04 15.56
C VAL A 573 -18.46 26.46 15.51
N ALA A 574 -18.77 27.58 14.86
CA ALA A 574 -20.15 28.02 14.69
C ALA A 574 -20.98 27.01 13.86
N TYR A 575 -20.38 26.48 12.79
CA TYR A 575 -21.01 25.45 11.97
C TYR A 575 -21.28 24.15 12.75
N ALA A 576 -20.34 23.72 13.61
CA ALA A 576 -20.52 22.56 14.47
C ALA A 576 -21.68 22.73 15.47
N ASP A 577 -21.83 23.92 16.06
CA ASP A 577 -23.00 24.24 16.89
C ASP A 577 -24.31 24.14 16.08
N ASP A 578 -24.31 24.68 14.86
CA ASP A 578 -25.48 24.72 13.97
C ASP A 578 -25.94 23.33 13.51
N ILE A 579 -25.02 22.39 13.26
CA ILE A 579 -25.36 21.04 12.78
C ILE A 579 -25.56 20.02 13.91
N LYS A 580 -25.37 20.45 15.16
CA LYS A 580 -25.45 19.57 16.33
C LYS A 580 -26.79 18.83 16.37
N GLY A 581 -26.72 17.50 16.34
CA GLY A 581 -27.89 16.61 16.42
C GLY A 581 -28.65 16.38 15.10
N LYS A 582 -28.24 16.99 13.97
CA LYS A 582 -28.92 16.82 12.66
C LYS A 582 -28.60 15.48 11.99
N PHE A 583 -27.32 15.13 11.87
CA PHE A 583 -26.87 13.93 11.13
C PHE A 583 -26.63 12.73 12.06
N LYS A 584 -27.70 12.21 12.67
CA LYS A 584 -27.61 11.08 13.61
C LYS A 584 -27.07 9.83 12.90
N GLY A 585 -26.13 9.14 13.54
CA GLY A 585 -25.50 7.92 12.99
C GLY A 585 -24.27 8.19 12.12
N ASN A 586 -24.10 9.40 11.59
CA ASN A 586 -22.91 9.74 10.82
C ASN A 586 -21.71 10.00 11.77
N LEU A 587 -20.72 9.10 11.73
CA LEU A 587 -19.56 9.13 12.63
C LEU A 587 -18.62 10.30 12.34
N ALA A 588 -18.43 10.67 11.06
CA ALA A 588 -17.56 11.79 10.68
C ALA A 588 -18.09 13.11 11.24
N VAL A 589 -19.40 13.36 11.08
CA VAL A 589 -20.05 14.54 11.67
C VAL A 589 -19.93 14.52 13.20
N ALA A 590 -20.21 13.39 13.85
CA ALA A 590 -20.14 13.28 15.30
C ALA A 590 -18.73 13.57 15.84
N GLN A 591 -17.70 13.07 15.17
CA GLN A 591 -16.31 13.34 15.53
C GLN A 591 -15.91 14.79 15.28
N PHE A 592 -16.33 15.38 14.17
CA PHE A 592 -16.11 16.79 13.90
C PHE A 592 -16.74 17.67 14.99
N ILE A 593 -18.00 17.42 15.35
CA ILE A 593 -18.66 18.15 16.44
C ILE A 593 -17.88 18.00 17.74
N LYS A 594 -17.52 16.75 18.11
CA LYS A 594 -16.75 16.50 19.33
C LYS A 594 -15.40 17.22 19.32
N HIS A 595 -14.72 17.26 18.18
CA HIS A 595 -13.46 17.97 18.03
C HIS A 595 -13.66 19.48 18.20
N MET A 596 -14.68 20.06 17.53
CA MET A 596 -15.00 21.48 17.68
C MET A 596 -15.47 21.85 19.08
N GLU A 597 -16.12 20.95 19.83
CA GLU A 597 -16.43 21.14 21.25
C GLU A 597 -15.18 21.25 22.13
N LEU A 598 -14.08 20.57 21.77
CA LEU A 598 -12.79 20.68 22.45
C LEU A 598 -12.03 21.95 22.05
N VAL A 599 -12.19 22.40 20.81
CA VAL A 599 -11.54 23.61 20.28
C VAL A 599 -12.24 24.88 20.79
N LYS A 600 -13.57 24.88 20.86
CA LYS A 600 -14.40 26.03 21.21
C LYS A 600 -13.96 26.80 22.47
N PRO A 601 -13.63 26.15 23.62
CA PRO A 601 -13.22 26.87 24.82
C PRO A 601 -11.93 27.69 24.66
N VAL A 602 -11.09 27.35 23.68
CA VAL A 602 -9.80 28.00 23.43
C VAL A 602 -9.80 28.83 22.14
N SER A 603 -10.98 29.00 21.52
CA SER A 603 -11.17 29.84 20.33
C SER A 603 -11.24 31.33 20.68
N ILE A 604 -10.86 32.17 19.72
CA ILE A 604 -10.95 33.63 19.84
C ILE A 604 -12.38 34.04 20.23
N GLY A 605 -12.50 34.86 21.28
CA GLY A 605 -13.76 35.34 21.86
C GLY A 605 -14.17 34.65 23.17
N HIS A 606 -13.60 33.48 23.47
CA HIS A 606 -13.88 32.71 24.69
C HIS A 606 -12.94 33.08 25.84
N GLN A 607 -13.36 32.75 27.07
CA GLN A 607 -12.52 32.90 28.26
C GLN A 607 -11.41 31.86 28.24
N ALA A 608 -10.16 32.29 28.41
CA ALA A 608 -9.00 31.42 28.48
C ALA A 608 -9.12 30.42 29.66
N PRO A 609 -8.96 29.11 29.43
CA PRO A 609 -9.04 28.11 30.49
C PRO A 609 -8.00 28.33 31.59
N ASP A 610 -8.43 28.51 32.85
CA ASP A 610 -7.50 28.71 33.95
C ASP A 610 -6.60 27.48 34.19
N PHE A 611 -5.37 27.73 34.65
CA PHE A 611 -4.38 26.70 34.94
C PHE A 611 -3.49 27.07 36.12
N SER A 612 -2.81 26.06 36.68
CA SER A 612 -1.80 26.21 37.71
C SER A 612 -0.68 25.22 37.42
N ILE A 613 0.52 25.69 37.13
CA ILE A 613 1.67 24.87 36.74
C ILE A 613 2.92 25.18 37.57
N PRO A 614 3.84 24.21 37.75
CA PRO A 614 5.14 24.46 38.37
C PRO A 614 5.97 25.45 37.54
N GLY A 615 6.46 26.50 38.18
CA GLY A 615 7.39 27.47 37.61
C GLY A 615 8.83 26.98 37.65
N ILE A 616 9.67 27.50 36.76
CA ILE A 616 11.10 27.17 36.69
C ILE A 616 11.84 27.51 38.00
N ASP A 617 11.39 28.55 38.70
CA ASP A 617 11.90 29.02 39.99
C ASP A 617 11.35 28.24 41.21
N GLY A 618 10.51 27.22 40.96
CA GLY A 618 9.86 26.41 41.99
C GLY A 618 8.56 27.00 42.54
N LYS A 619 8.14 28.20 42.10
CA LYS A 619 6.84 28.78 42.49
C LYS A 619 5.75 28.33 41.52
N THR A 620 4.52 28.22 41.98
CA THR A 620 3.38 27.93 41.11
C THR A 620 3.01 29.16 40.29
N ILE A 621 2.84 29.00 38.98
CA ILE A 621 2.30 30.02 38.08
C ILE A 621 0.82 29.73 37.84
N LYS A 622 -0.04 30.73 38.07
CA LYS A 622 -1.48 30.64 37.79
C LYS A 622 -1.89 31.69 36.78
N LEU A 623 -2.76 31.33 35.83
CA LEU A 623 -3.27 32.33 34.88
C LEU A 623 -4.06 33.44 35.58
N ALA A 624 -4.82 33.09 36.63
CA ALA A 624 -5.55 34.04 37.45
C ALA A 624 -4.71 35.20 38.02
N ASP A 625 -3.41 35.00 38.25
CA ASP A 625 -2.50 36.03 38.79
C ASP A 625 -2.22 37.17 37.79
N TYR A 626 -2.59 36.98 36.52
CA TYR A 626 -2.39 37.95 35.44
C TYR A 626 -3.68 38.71 35.05
N LYS A 627 -4.77 38.53 35.80
CA LYS A 627 -6.04 39.23 35.55
C LYS A 627 -5.85 40.75 35.48
N GLY A 628 -6.53 41.40 34.52
CA GLY A 628 -6.42 42.84 34.30
C GLY A 628 -5.23 43.28 33.44
N LYS A 629 -4.44 42.34 32.92
CA LYS A 629 -3.34 42.60 31.98
C LYS A 629 -3.61 41.96 30.63
N TYR A 630 -2.93 42.43 29.59
CA TYR A 630 -2.79 41.64 28.37
C TYR A 630 -1.79 40.51 28.64
N VAL A 631 -2.14 39.27 28.30
CA VAL A 631 -1.30 38.10 28.57
C VAL A 631 -1.08 37.35 27.28
N MET A 632 0.18 37.07 26.93
CA MET A 632 0.50 36.10 25.89
C MET A 632 0.94 34.80 26.55
N LEU A 633 0.19 33.73 26.34
CA LEU A 633 0.65 32.38 26.63
C LEU A 633 1.47 31.90 25.45
N ASP A 634 2.71 31.50 25.70
CA ASP A 634 3.67 31.09 24.68
C ASP A 634 4.06 29.62 24.91
N PHE A 635 3.55 28.71 24.09
CA PHE A 635 3.85 27.29 24.16
C PHE A 635 5.07 26.98 23.29
N TRP A 636 6.15 26.53 23.91
CA TRP A 636 7.44 26.34 23.25
C TRP A 636 8.25 25.21 23.89
N ALA A 637 9.40 24.87 23.30
CA ALA A 637 10.36 23.94 23.91
C ALA A 637 11.79 24.27 23.48
N SER A 638 12.78 23.85 24.28
CA SER A 638 14.20 24.08 23.98
C SER A 638 14.65 23.45 22.66
N TRP A 639 14.05 22.31 22.31
CA TRP A 639 14.29 21.53 21.08
C TRP A 639 13.49 22.02 19.86
N CYS A 640 12.55 22.95 20.04
CA CYS A 640 11.72 23.48 18.96
C CYS A 640 12.44 24.57 18.16
N VAL A 641 13.08 24.20 17.06
CA VAL A 641 13.84 25.15 16.20
C VAL A 641 13.00 26.35 15.75
N PRO A 642 11.75 26.21 15.27
CA PRO A 642 10.93 27.37 14.89
C PRO A 642 10.59 28.29 16.06
N CYS A 643 10.35 27.73 17.25
CA CYS A 643 10.13 28.52 18.48
C CYS A 643 11.37 29.36 18.81
N ARG A 644 12.55 28.73 18.82
CA ARG A 644 13.84 29.40 19.09
C ARG A 644 14.13 30.52 18.07
N LYS A 645 13.70 30.36 16.81
CA LYS A 645 13.79 31.40 15.77
C LYS A 645 12.85 32.60 16.02
N GLU A 646 11.69 32.37 16.62
CA GLU A 646 10.70 33.41 16.94
C GLU A 646 11.03 34.15 18.25
N ASN A 647 11.71 33.50 19.19
CA ASN A 647 12.07 34.07 20.50
C ASN A 647 12.70 35.48 20.46
N PRO A 648 13.65 35.82 19.56
CA PRO A 648 14.17 37.18 19.45
C PRO A 648 13.09 38.24 19.15
N ASN A 649 12.09 37.89 18.34
CA ASN A 649 10.96 38.76 18.05
C ASN A 649 10.09 38.95 19.30
N VAL A 650 9.79 37.85 20.02
CA VAL A 650 9.01 37.89 21.27
C VAL A 650 9.72 38.72 22.35
N VAL A 651 11.04 38.57 22.52
CA VAL A 651 11.84 39.37 23.45
C VAL A 651 11.76 40.86 23.11
N LYS A 652 11.88 41.23 21.84
CA LYS A 652 11.74 42.62 21.38
C LYS A 652 10.34 43.18 21.70
N LEU A 653 9.30 42.40 21.40
CA LEU A 653 7.91 42.80 21.68
C LEU A 653 7.64 42.93 23.18
N TYR A 654 8.17 42.02 24.00
CA TYR A 654 8.06 42.09 25.45
C TYR A 654 8.71 43.36 26.00
N GLN A 655 9.94 43.68 25.59
CA GLN A 655 10.63 44.91 26.03
C GLN A 655 9.84 46.17 25.67
N GLN A 656 9.20 46.18 24.49
CA GLN A 656 8.43 47.33 24.02
C GLN A 656 7.07 47.49 24.73
N TYR A 657 6.35 46.40 24.99
CA TYR A 657 4.96 46.45 25.46
C TYR A 657 4.76 46.04 26.92
N HIS A 658 5.77 45.45 27.58
CA HIS A 658 5.68 45.11 29.00
C HIS A 658 5.40 46.33 29.89
N PRO A 659 6.07 47.50 29.70
CA PRO A 659 5.74 48.71 30.46
C PRO A 659 4.32 49.24 30.20
N LYS A 660 3.68 48.81 29.10
CA LYS A 660 2.33 49.19 28.70
C LYS A 660 1.26 48.19 29.13
N GLY A 661 1.63 47.17 29.91
CA GLY A 661 0.70 46.19 30.47
C GLY A 661 0.67 44.82 29.79
N LEU A 662 1.62 44.51 28.90
CA LEU A 662 1.82 43.14 28.39
C LEU A 662 2.52 42.27 29.44
N SER A 663 1.99 41.08 29.67
CA SER A 663 2.68 39.98 30.35
C SER A 663 2.82 38.80 29.40
N ILE A 664 3.88 38.01 29.56
CA ILE A 664 4.06 36.76 28.83
C ILE A 664 4.22 35.65 29.86
N VAL A 665 3.64 34.48 29.57
CA VAL A 665 3.84 33.26 30.34
C VAL A 665 4.31 32.19 29.36
N GLY A 666 5.57 31.77 29.47
CA GLY A 666 6.11 30.72 28.64
C GLY A 666 5.78 29.35 29.23
N ILE A 667 5.01 28.55 28.51
CA ILE A 667 4.63 27.19 28.88
C ILE A 667 5.55 26.24 28.10
N SER A 668 6.48 25.60 28.81
CA SER A 668 7.47 24.72 28.17
C SER A 668 6.96 23.28 28.05
N LEU A 669 7.19 22.69 26.87
CA LEU A 669 6.97 21.29 26.55
C LEU A 669 8.27 20.45 26.67
N ASP A 670 9.30 20.97 27.32
CA ASP A 670 10.50 20.17 27.60
C ASP A 670 10.20 19.07 28.62
N GLU A 671 10.84 17.90 28.49
CA GLU A 671 10.76 16.82 29.50
C GLU A 671 11.88 16.93 30.54
N LYS A 672 12.89 17.78 30.27
CA LYS A 672 14.07 17.96 31.13
C LYS A 672 14.23 19.42 31.51
N LYS A 673 14.16 19.69 32.81
CA LYS A 673 14.29 21.03 33.39
C LYS A 673 15.59 21.74 32.99
N ASP A 674 16.71 21.03 32.96
CA ASP A 674 18.02 21.66 32.69
C ASP A 674 18.12 22.20 31.25
N ALA A 675 17.63 21.45 30.26
CA ALA A 675 17.63 21.88 28.86
C ALA A 675 16.73 23.12 28.65
N TRP A 676 15.55 23.10 29.28
CA TRP A 676 14.64 24.22 29.31
C TRP A 676 15.25 25.47 29.97
N GLN A 677 15.85 25.31 31.16
CA GLN A 677 16.48 26.40 31.89
C GLN A 677 17.64 27.02 31.10
N LYS A 678 18.45 26.17 30.46
CA LYS A 678 19.53 26.63 29.59
C LYS A 678 18.98 27.44 28.42
N ALA A 679 17.92 26.97 27.76
CA ALA A 679 17.33 27.68 26.62
C ALA A 679 16.72 29.04 27.01
N ILE A 680 16.07 29.14 28.18
CA ILE A 680 15.61 30.43 28.73
C ILE A 680 16.76 31.43 28.82
N SER A 681 17.90 30.98 29.37
CA SER A 681 19.09 31.82 29.54
C SER A 681 19.72 32.19 28.20
N ASP A 682 19.87 31.23 27.30
CA ASP A 682 20.47 31.44 25.97
C ASP A 682 19.68 32.47 25.16
N ASP A 683 18.34 32.37 25.21
CA ASP A 683 17.44 33.22 24.41
C ASP A 683 16.98 34.49 25.13
N LYS A 684 17.41 34.69 26.39
CA LYS A 684 17.10 35.86 27.22
C LYS A 684 15.60 36.06 27.44
N LEU A 685 14.88 34.97 27.70
CA LEU A 685 13.44 35.00 27.97
C LEU A 685 13.19 35.46 29.41
N ALA A 686 12.80 36.72 29.57
CA ALA A 686 12.79 37.41 30.87
C ALA A 686 11.46 37.32 31.65
N TRP A 687 10.48 36.57 31.14
CA TRP A 687 9.15 36.46 31.72
C TRP A 687 8.97 35.15 32.51
N ALA A 688 7.77 34.95 33.08
CA ALA A 688 7.50 33.76 33.89
C ALA A 688 7.43 32.50 33.01
N HIS A 689 8.06 31.43 33.47
CA HIS A 689 8.17 30.18 32.73
C HIS A 689 7.69 29.00 33.58
N GLY A 690 6.71 28.25 33.08
CA GLY A 690 6.16 27.08 33.75
C GLY A 690 6.14 25.83 32.87
N SER A 691 6.18 24.65 33.48
CA SER A 691 6.10 23.37 32.76
C SER A 691 5.65 22.24 33.68
N GLU A 692 4.95 21.27 33.09
CA GLU A 692 4.59 20.00 33.73
C GLU A 692 5.58 18.87 33.37
N LEU A 693 6.61 19.19 32.57
CA LEU A 693 7.68 18.31 32.08
C LEU A 693 7.21 17.03 31.35
N GLN A 694 6.12 17.14 30.59
CA GLN A 694 5.43 16.00 29.98
C GLN A 694 5.24 16.15 28.47
N ASN A 695 6.00 17.03 27.82
CA ASN A 695 5.86 17.31 26.39
C ASN A 695 4.39 17.63 26.02
N PHE A 696 3.91 17.17 24.88
CA PHE A 696 2.52 17.32 24.46
C PHE A 696 1.48 16.67 25.40
N ASN A 697 1.89 15.79 26.33
CA ASN A 697 0.98 15.15 27.28
C ASN A 697 0.71 16.01 28.54
N GLY A 698 1.34 17.18 28.67
CA GLY A 698 1.11 18.08 29.80
C GLY A 698 -0.36 18.47 29.94
N PRO A 699 -0.97 18.40 31.15
CA PRO A 699 -2.37 18.77 31.36
C PRO A 699 -2.74 20.17 30.85
N THR A 700 -1.84 21.15 30.96
CA THR A 700 -2.09 22.51 30.46
C THR A 700 -1.99 22.57 28.94
N VAL A 701 -1.05 21.84 28.34
CA VAL A 701 -0.91 21.71 26.87
C VAL A 701 -2.17 21.09 26.27
N GLN A 702 -2.67 20.00 26.87
CA GLN A 702 -3.91 19.32 26.48
C GLN A 702 -5.15 20.21 26.68
N LYS A 703 -5.22 20.92 27.81
CA LYS A 703 -6.33 21.86 28.11
C LYS A 703 -6.44 22.97 27.07
N TYR A 704 -5.31 23.43 26.55
CA TYR A 704 -5.26 24.45 25.49
C TYR A 704 -5.35 23.87 24.07
N GLY A 705 -5.46 22.54 23.92
CA GLY A 705 -5.57 21.87 22.62
C GLY A 705 -4.34 22.08 21.73
N VAL A 706 -3.15 22.25 22.32
CA VAL A 706 -1.92 22.52 21.57
C VAL A 706 -1.37 21.22 20.97
N GLN A 707 -1.39 21.12 19.64
CA GLN A 707 -0.92 19.95 18.89
C GLN A 707 0.40 20.19 18.12
N ALA A 708 0.84 21.44 18.02
CA ALA A 708 2.10 21.84 17.40
C ALA A 708 2.64 23.10 18.09
N ILE A 709 3.96 23.30 18.04
CA ILE A 709 4.63 24.50 18.55
C ILE A 709 5.56 25.10 17.47
N PRO A 710 5.74 26.43 17.40
CA PRO A 710 5.24 27.44 18.35
C PRO A 710 3.72 27.60 18.28
N SER A 711 3.11 27.77 19.45
CA SER A 711 1.68 28.09 19.58
C SER A 711 1.53 29.17 20.64
N ASN A 712 0.65 30.13 20.41
CA ASN A 712 0.40 31.19 21.38
C ASN A 712 -1.07 31.56 21.46
N PHE A 713 -1.46 32.11 22.61
CA PHE A 713 -2.78 32.65 22.87
C PHE A 713 -2.61 34.02 23.50
N ILE A 714 -3.22 35.04 22.91
CA ILE A 714 -3.20 36.40 23.45
C ILE A 714 -4.55 36.66 24.10
N ILE A 715 -4.50 37.07 25.37
CA ILE A 715 -5.62 37.22 26.28
C ILE A 715 -5.72 38.70 26.67
N ASP A 716 -6.93 39.24 26.64
CA ASP A 716 -7.21 40.61 27.05
C ASP A 716 -7.34 40.76 28.58
N PRO A 717 -7.40 42.00 29.12
CA PRO A 717 -7.57 42.23 30.56
C PRO A 717 -8.82 41.60 31.20
N SER A 718 -9.86 41.29 30.40
CA SER A 718 -11.07 40.59 30.86
C SER A 718 -10.90 39.07 30.94
N GLY A 719 -9.79 38.56 30.40
CA GLY A 719 -9.46 37.13 30.33
C GLY A 719 -9.94 36.46 29.04
N LYS A 720 -10.40 37.21 28.03
CA LYS A 720 -10.82 36.62 26.75
C LYS A 720 -9.65 36.45 25.79
N ILE A 721 -9.63 35.34 25.06
CA ILE A 721 -8.68 35.11 23.98
C ILE A 721 -9.05 36.03 22.81
N ILE A 722 -8.11 36.87 22.38
CA ILE A 722 -8.28 37.87 21.31
C ILE A 722 -7.42 37.59 20.08
N ALA A 723 -6.43 36.71 20.19
CA ALA A 723 -5.66 36.18 19.07
C ALA A 723 -5.02 34.84 19.45
N LYS A 724 -4.68 34.03 18.44
CA LYS A 724 -4.08 32.71 18.60
C LYS A 724 -3.13 32.42 17.44
N ASN A 725 -2.03 31.72 17.71
CA ASN A 725 -1.07 31.19 16.73
C ASN A 725 -0.54 32.22 15.72
N ILE A 726 -0.29 33.45 16.17
CA ILE A 726 0.30 34.50 15.32
C ILE A 726 1.80 34.65 15.62
N THR A 727 2.64 34.73 14.59
CA THR A 727 4.10 34.83 14.74
C THR A 727 4.68 35.91 13.82
N GLY A 728 5.95 36.25 13.98
CA GLY A 728 6.69 37.14 13.08
C GLY A 728 6.06 38.53 12.93
N ASN A 729 5.80 38.92 11.67
CA ASN A 729 5.26 40.24 11.33
C ASN A 729 3.80 40.39 11.79
N ASP A 730 3.00 39.32 11.75
CA ASP A 730 1.60 39.39 12.16
C ASP A 730 1.47 39.60 13.67
N LEU A 731 2.32 38.93 14.45
CA LEU A 731 2.42 39.16 15.90
C LEU A 731 2.83 40.62 16.21
N SER A 732 3.80 41.14 15.46
CA SER A 732 4.26 42.52 15.60
C SER A 732 3.17 43.54 15.26
N ALA A 733 2.46 43.32 14.16
CA ALA A 733 1.36 44.16 13.70
C ALA A 733 0.18 44.12 14.69
N PHE A 734 -0.13 42.93 15.22
CA PHE A 734 -1.16 42.75 16.22
C PHE A 734 -0.88 43.58 17.48
N PHE A 735 0.32 43.47 18.07
CA PHE A 735 0.64 44.25 19.27
C PHE A 735 0.74 45.75 19.01
N ALA A 736 1.29 46.17 17.85
CA ALA A 736 1.29 47.57 17.47
C ALA A 736 -0.13 48.15 17.42
N LYS A 737 -1.08 47.41 16.82
CA LYS A 737 -2.49 47.79 16.79
C LYS A 737 -3.08 47.81 18.20
N THR A 738 -2.96 46.72 18.97
CA THR A 738 -3.56 46.56 20.30
C THR A 738 -3.09 47.62 21.31
N PHE A 739 -1.81 48.01 21.28
CA PHE A 739 -1.26 48.99 22.22
C PHE A 739 -1.16 50.42 21.66
N SER A 740 -1.63 50.68 20.44
CA SER A 740 -1.78 52.04 19.89
C SER A 740 -3.02 52.77 20.44
N SER A 741 -4.00 52.02 20.92
CA SER A 741 -5.27 52.52 21.48
C SER A 741 -5.25 52.67 23.01
N VAL A 742 -4.21 52.17 23.68
CA VAL A 742 -4.02 52.27 25.13
C VAL A 742 -3.24 53.57 25.41
N LYS A 743 -3.97 54.63 25.79
CA LYS A 743 -3.38 55.92 26.19
C LYS A 743 -2.88 55.90 27.63
#